data_AF-A0A1Y6CEV4-F1
#
_entry.id   AF-A0A1Y6CEV4-F1
#
_cell.length_a   1.000
_cell.length_b   1.000
_cell.length_c   1.000
_cell.angle_alpha   90.00
_cell.angle_beta   90.00
_cell.angle_gamma   90.00
#
_symmetry.space_group_name_H-M   'P 1'
#
loop_
_entity.id
_entity.type
_entity.pdbx_description
1 polymer ?
#
loop_
_entity_poly.entity_id
_entity_poly.type
_entity_poly.pdbx_seq_one_letter_code
_entity_poly.pdbx_strand_id
1 'polypeptide(L)'
;MRSSLIVTLIATLILASCGSQPVKPVPVTSVSLEDIQTMQSLDELTALYTSLEQGLAGKEESEYASDFAALAQVQEQILLLQKSALETSLEQSRLGDDSDYTSLVPLPALQKIGEGLNNVAGLDESTWANLTALVDKESTSTKSAIDILAKKIENKSSSGEQRIDFYQSLYTLSGDEAWRTKQESEVDALLVLIREATEAEAYDEQLQSKIALVKAALKDNAEILDEMIDVDAKIYAKKYFDALSNGDADSAYKTLQTLSQADDFSAVMDKLKPSSQKMAEYFTALADESVTKPENLGQSYRWYQQASEVRHILGLKAAPSASTKTLVTQLDNKYKALKKQQEEAAALAVLYAIQDFNPTKPGLRKSISQQEKTVLNSAIPHLSTTDFDSRYRDQDYGDVITTFITQYLFEHIPNDVRIVEREQYEAIMRERKLSGNSEALSSVDLLVSGSVLESKVDSSEAKNKKLMRVVVGKETVPNPGYTAWLKMSNRDRKRVDQPSETITVNKEENISVGVTRHRKVGIFSVSYRLVEAESGEVIFPDSIMLSKEYEDESSEGVEIGEVVVPFKLADLPSDVKILDELAREVATEIGQHLVATLENQELKYLESLKAATDQNDCVSEVDSLANALMIMQLKKMDTSEVKPNLKKTALNCY
;
A
#
# COMPACT_ATOMS: atom_id res chain seq x y z
N MET A 1 88.94 -44.68 3.00
CA MET A 1 90.19 -44.10 3.54
C MET A 1 89.79 -43.15 4.65
N ARG A 2 90.12 -43.48 5.90
CA ARG A 2 91.11 -42.74 6.73
C ARG A 2 90.70 -41.28 6.89
N SER A 3 90.45 -40.71 8.05
CA SER A 3 90.95 -40.95 9.40
C SER A 3 90.30 -39.82 10.23
N SER A 4 89.67 -40.03 11.38
CA SER A 4 90.27 -40.23 12.71
C SER A 4 89.94 -39.06 13.64
N LEU A 5 89.41 -39.40 14.83
CA LEU A 5 89.83 -38.90 16.16
C LEU A 5 89.57 -37.38 16.46
N ILE A 6 89.26 -36.87 17.65
CA ILE A 6 89.37 -37.28 19.07
C ILE A 6 88.64 -36.14 19.87
N VAL A 7 87.80 -36.43 20.88
CA VAL A 7 88.03 -36.18 22.35
C VAL A 7 88.21 -34.68 22.69
N THR A 8 87.54 -34.02 23.64
CA THR A 8 87.55 -34.11 25.13
C THR A 8 86.80 -32.83 25.60
N LEU A 9 85.76 -32.86 26.45
CA LEU A 9 85.81 -32.79 27.93
C LEU A 9 85.88 -31.35 28.53
N ILE A 10 84.99 -31.14 29.52
CA ILE A 10 85.02 -30.20 30.68
C ILE A 10 84.50 -28.76 30.54
N ALA A 11 83.33 -28.61 31.17
CA ALA A 11 82.78 -27.49 31.94
C ALA A 11 83.67 -26.30 32.33
N THR A 12 83.10 -25.09 32.31
CA THR A 12 83.02 -24.26 33.51
C THR A 12 81.93 -23.19 33.41
N LEU A 13 81.42 -22.88 34.60
CA LEU A 13 80.31 -22.02 34.99
C LEU A 13 80.53 -20.51 34.71
N ILE A 14 79.38 -19.81 34.66
CA ILE A 14 79.06 -18.51 35.30
C ILE A 14 79.07 -17.19 34.46
N LEU A 15 77.83 -16.70 34.31
CA LEU A 15 77.28 -15.33 34.41
C LEU A 15 77.07 -14.41 33.19
N ALA A 16 75.78 -14.09 33.04
CA ALA A 16 75.16 -12.78 32.86
C ALA A 16 74.86 -12.24 31.45
N SER A 17 73.55 -12.07 31.22
CA SER A 17 72.91 -10.84 30.67
C SER A 17 73.19 -10.44 29.22
N CYS A 18 72.28 -10.81 28.32
CA CYS A 18 71.53 -9.87 27.47
C CYS A 18 70.43 -10.64 26.71
N GLY A 19 69.17 -10.45 27.13
CA GLY A 19 68.03 -10.89 26.33
C GLY A 19 67.85 -9.94 25.14
N SER A 20 68.29 -10.36 23.96
CA SER A 20 67.75 -9.82 22.70
C SER A 20 66.42 -10.53 22.46
N GLN A 21 65.31 -9.83 22.66
CA GLN A 21 64.01 -10.30 22.18
C GLN A 21 64.16 -10.66 20.69
N PRO A 22 63.62 -11.80 20.22
CA PRO A 22 63.54 -12.05 18.79
C PRO A 22 62.80 -10.88 18.16
N VAL A 23 63.48 -10.12 17.30
CA VAL A 23 62.90 -9.02 16.55
C VAL A 23 61.85 -9.66 15.65
N LYS A 24 60.57 -9.42 15.94
CA LYS A 24 59.48 -9.89 15.07
C LYS A 24 59.75 -9.35 13.66
N PRO A 25 59.63 -10.20 12.62
CA PRO A 25 59.81 -9.75 11.24
C PRO A 25 58.83 -8.60 10.94
N VAL A 26 59.31 -7.61 10.19
CA VAL A 26 58.49 -6.48 9.75
C VAL A 26 57.46 -7.01 8.75
N PRO A 27 56.15 -6.74 8.93
CA PRO A 27 55.11 -7.22 8.03
C PRO A 27 55.30 -6.64 6.62
N VAL A 28 54.92 -7.42 5.62
CA VAL A 28 55.04 -7.06 4.19
C VAL A 28 54.01 -6.00 3.80
N THR A 29 52.84 -6.01 4.45
CA THR A 29 51.80 -4.99 4.26
C THR A 29 51.40 -4.34 5.57
N SER A 30 50.99 -3.06 5.51
CA SER A 30 50.34 -2.37 6.62
C SER A 30 48.81 -2.34 6.50
N VAL A 31 48.25 -2.93 5.44
CA VAL A 31 46.80 -2.98 5.19
C VAL A 31 46.18 -4.04 6.10
N SER A 32 45.14 -3.67 6.84
CA SER A 32 44.45 -4.60 7.72
C SER A 32 43.54 -5.56 6.94
N LEU A 33 43.21 -6.71 7.53
CA LEU A 33 42.25 -7.66 6.93
C LEU A 33 40.86 -7.03 6.73
N GLU A 34 40.44 -6.13 7.63
CA GLU A 34 39.17 -5.40 7.51
C GLU A 34 39.20 -4.42 6.33
N ASP A 35 40.33 -3.74 6.10
CA ASP A 35 40.49 -2.86 4.95
C ASP A 35 40.41 -3.67 3.64
N ILE A 36 41.03 -4.86 3.59
CA ILE A 36 40.97 -5.75 2.41
C ILE A 36 39.53 -6.18 2.11
N GLN A 37 38.72 -6.51 3.13
CA GLN A 37 37.33 -6.92 2.95
C GLN A 37 36.42 -5.78 2.45
N THR A 38 36.77 -4.53 2.74
CA THR A 38 35.98 -3.36 2.32
C THR A 38 36.40 -2.80 0.97
N MET A 39 37.56 -3.19 0.43
CA MET A 39 37.99 -2.81 -0.92
C MET A 39 37.02 -3.33 -1.99
N GLN A 40 36.59 -2.42 -2.86
CA GLN A 40 35.67 -2.68 -3.98
C GLN A 40 36.37 -2.60 -5.35
N SER A 41 37.61 -2.12 -5.39
CA SER A 41 38.36 -1.96 -6.63
C SER A 41 39.17 -3.21 -6.95
N LEU A 42 38.81 -3.87 -8.06
CA LEU A 42 39.50 -5.07 -8.54
C LEU A 42 40.95 -4.76 -8.93
N ASP A 43 41.21 -3.58 -9.50
CA ASP A 43 42.56 -3.13 -9.87
C ASP A 43 43.46 -2.93 -8.63
N GLU A 44 42.90 -2.32 -7.57
CA GLU A 44 43.63 -2.10 -6.31
C GLU A 44 43.93 -3.42 -5.60
N LEU A 45 42.96 -4.33 -5.55
CA LEU A 45 43.14 -5.66 -4.96
C LEU A 45 44.14 -6.51 -5.76
N THR A 46 44.11 -6.45 -7.10
CA THR A 46 45.06 -7.18 -7.95
C THR A 46 46.48 -6.65 -7.79
N ALA A 47 46.65 -5.33 -7.67
CA ALA A 47 47.94 -4.71 -7.37
C ALA A 47 48.45 -5.10 -5.97
N LEU A 48 47.55 -5.13 -4.96
CA LEU A 48 47.87 -5.55 -3.61
C LEU A 48 48.25 -7.03 -3.54
N TYR A 49 47.52 -7.90 -4.25
CA TYR A 49 47.82 -9.32 -4.39
C TYR A 49 49.22 -9.53 -4.97
N THR A 50 49.50 -8.89 -6.11
CA THR A 50 50.81 -8.99 -6.78
C THR A 50 51.95 -8.52 -5.88
N SER A 51 51.74 -7.42 -5.15
CA SER A 51 52.72 -6.88 -4.19
C SER A 51 52.98 -7.83 -3.02
N LEU A 52 51.91 -8.41 -2.45
CA LEU A 52 52.00 -9.38 -1.35
C LEU A 52 52.65 -10.69 -1.81
N GLU A 53 52.26 -11.23 -2.96
CA GLU A 53 52.82 -12.45 -3.54
C GLU A 53 54.34 -12.30 -3.77
N GLN A 54 54.75 -11.19 -4.40
CA GLN A 54 56.18 -10.89 -4.61
C GLN A 54 56.92 -10.67 -3.28
N GLY A 55 56.30 -9.98 -2.33
CA GLY A 55 56.88 -9.69 -1.02
C GLY A 55 56.98 -10.91 -0.10
N LEU A 56 56.15 -11.94 -0.33
CA LEU A 56 56.14 -13.20 0.41
C LEU A 56 56.91 -14.34 -0.27
N ALA A 57 57.37 -14.13 -1.51
CA ALA A 57 58.16 -15.10 -2.25
C ALA A 57 59.41 -15.55 -1.46
N GLY A 58 59.50 -16.86 -1.18
CA GLY A 58 60.62 -17.46 -0.45
C GLY A 58 60.63 -17.24 1.06
N LYS A 59 59.54 -16.71 1.65
CA LYS A 59 59.36 -16.56 3.10
C LYS A 59 58.55 -17.73 3.68
N GLU A 60 58.87 -18.10 4.92
CA GLU A 60 58.18 -19.17 5.65
C GLU A 60 56.87 -18.67 6.26
N GLU A 61 55.78 -19.42 6.05
CA GLU A 61 54.43 -19.05 6.50
C GLU A 61 54.34 -18.90 8.03
N SER A 62 55.10 -19.70 8.79
CA SER A 62 55.09 -19.63 10.25
C SER A 62 55.63 -18.30 10.81
N GLU A 63 56.46 -17.59 10.04
CA GLU A 63 57.04 -16.30 10.45
C GLU A 63 56.20 -15.10 9.97
N TYR A 64 55.45 -15.28 8.88
CA TYR A 64 54.66 -14.23 8.21
C TYR A 64 53.17 -14.58 8.12
N ALA A 65 52.65 -15.31 9.12
CA ALA A 65 51.29 -15.84 9.09
C ALA A 65 50.20 -14.78 8.82
N SER A 66 50.37 -13.55 9.32
CA SER A 66 49.43 -12.45 9.06
C SER A 66 49.43 -11.96 7.60
N ASP A 67 50.60 -11.96 6.95
CA ASP A 67 50.73 -11.50 5.56
C ASP A 67 50.23 -12.59 4.59
N PHE A 68 50.47 -13.87 4.89
CA PHE A 68 49.87 -14.98 4.14
C PHE A 68 48.34 -15.04 4.31
N ALA A 69 47.83 -14.75 5.50
CA ALA A 69 46.39 -14.58 5.72
C ALA A 69 45.83 -13.38 4.93
N ALA A 70 46.57 -12.26 4.86
CA ALA A 70 46.18 -11.11 4.04
C ALA A 70 46.18 -11.46 2.55
N LEU A 71 47.18 -12.19 2.05
CA LEU A 71 47.23 -12.66 0.67
C LEU A 71 46.01 -13.55 0.32
N ALA A 72 45.66 -14.49 1.19
CA ALA A 72 44.47 -15.33 1.04
C ALA A 72 43.16 -14.50 1.06
N GLN A 73 43.06 -13.52 1.96
CA GLN A 73 41.89 -12.64 2.04
C GLN A 73 41.73 -11.75 0.81
N VAL A 74 42.85 -11.24 0.25
CA VAL A 74 42.83 -10.47 -1.00
C VAL A 74 42.35 -11.36 -2.15
N GLN A 75 42.83 -12.61 -2.23
CA GLN A 75 42.40 -13.56 -3.24
C GLN A 75 40.90 -13.88 -3.14
N GLU A 76 40.39 -14.09 -1.92
CA GLU A 76 38.95 -14.32 -1.68
C GLU A 76 38.10 -13.12 -2.10
N GLN A 77 38.56 -11.90 -1.79
CA GLN A 77 37.84 -10.68 -2.16
C GLN A 77 37.85 -10.43 -3.68
N ILE A 78 38.96 -10.69 -4.37
CA ILE A 78 39.03 -10.63 -5.84
C ILE A 78 38.00 -11.60 -6.45
N LEU A 79 37.93 -12.83 -5.94
CA LEU A 79 36.98 -13.84 -6.40
C LEU A 79 35.54 -13.40 -6.17
N LEU A 80 35.23 -12.87 -4.99
CA LEU A 80 33.90 -12.35 -4.66
C LEU A 80 33.46 -11.26 -5.65
N LEU A 81 34.33 -10.27 -5.91
CA LEU A 81 34.04 -9.18 -6.82
C LEU A 81 33.90 -9.65 -8.27
N GLN A 82 34.73 -10.61 -8.71
CA GLN A 82 34.63 -11.18 -10.06
C GLN A 82 33.36 -12.00 -10.24
N LYS A 83 32.98 -12.79 -9.24
CA LYS A 83 31.72 -13.52 -9.24
C LYS A 83 30.54 -12.54 -9.29
N SER A 84 30.56 -11.50 -8.47
CA SER A 84 29.52 -10.47 -8.47
C SER A 84 29.43 -9.72 -9.80
N ALA A 85 30.57 -9.38 -10.42
CA ALA A 85 30.63 -8.73 -11.72
C ALA A 85 30.12 -9.64 -12.85
N LEU A 86 30.45 -10.94 -12.79
CA LEU A 86 29.95 -11.95 -13.72
C LEU A 86 28.44 -12.13 -13.59
N GLU A 87 27.91 -12.29 -12.37
CA GLU A 87 26.48 -12.40 -12.10
C GLU A 87 25.73 -11.15 -12.60
N THR A 88 26.28 -9.97 -12.36
CA THR A 88 25.72 -8.70 -12.87
C THR A 88 25.71 -8.65 -14.40
N SER A 89 26.81 -9.07 -15.04
CA SER A 89 26.93 -9.07 -16.51
C SER A 89 25.99 -10.06 -17.17
N LEU A 90 25.81 -11.23 -16.55
CA LEU A 90 24.83 -12.23 -16.99
C LEU A 90 23.42 -11.67 -16.88
N GLU A 91 23.06 -11.07 -15.74
CA GLU A 91 21.73 -10.52 -15.51
C GLU A 91 21.40 -9.37 -16.47
N GLN A 92 22.35 -8.45 -16.71
CA GLN A 92 22.19 -7.38 -17.69
C GLN A 92 22.05 -7.87 -19.14
N SER A 93 22.56 -9.08 -19.42
CA SER A 93 22.53 -9.68 -20.75
C SER A 93 21.35 -10.63 -20.96
N ARG A 94 20.52 -10.86 -19.92
CA ARG A 94 19.28 -11.64 -20.06
C ARG A 94 18.28 -10.88 -20.91
N LEU A 95 17.47 -11.62 -21.68
CA LEU A 95 16.40 -11.03 -22.47
C LEU A 95 15.30 -10.49 -21.54
N GLY A 96 14.77 -9.30 -21.84
CA GLY A 96 13.70 -8.68 -21.03
C GLY A 96 12.33 -9.35 -21.19
N ASP A 97 11.34 -8.83 -20.46
CA ASP A 97 9.95 -9.35 -20.33
C ASP A 97 9.17 -9.55 -21.65
N ASP A 98 9.67 -9.00 -22.77
CA ASP A 98 9.05 -9.08 -24.10
C ASP A 98 9.38 -10.37 -24.89
N SER A 99 9.99 -11.38 -24.27
CA SER A 99 10.30 -12.66 -24.94
C SER A 99 9.94 -13.88 -24.10
N ASP A 100 9.48 -14.97 -24.73
CA ASP A 100 9.26 -16.28 -24.07
C ASP A 100 10.54 -16.89 -23.46
N TYR A 101 11.68 -16.21 -23.62
CA TYR A 101 13.03 -16.64 -23.24
C TYR A 101 13.68 -15.66 -22.25
N THR A 102 12.89 -14.92 -21.46
CA THR A 102 13.33 -13.90 -20.49
C THR A 102 14.49 -14.34 -19.58
N SER A 103 14.55 -15.63 -19.25
CA SER A 103 15.59 -16.18 -18.39
C SER A 103 16.89 -16.55 -19.12
N LEU A 104 16.99 -16.40 -20.44
CA LEU A 104 18.16 -16.82 -21.21
C LEU A 104 19.06 -15.66 -21.60
N VAL A 105 20.36 -15.96 -21.69
CA VAL A 105 21.37 -15.04 -22.22
C VAL A 105 21.74 -15.46 -23.64
N PRO A 106 21.71 -14.56 -24.65
CA PRO A 106 22.10 -14.87 -26.02
C PRO A 106 23.54 -15.41 -26.13
N LEU A 107 23.77 -16.35 -27.05
CA LEU A 107 25.11 -16.93 -27.27
C LEU A 107 26.18 -15.88 -27.59
N PRO A 108 25.92 -14.83 -28.41
CA PRO A 108 26.92 -13.78 -28.65
C PRO A 108 27.29 -12.99 -27.39
N ALA A 109 26.35 -12.81 -26.45
CA ALA A 109 26.60 -12.14 -25.19
C ALA A 109 27.41 -13.04 -24.23
N LEU A 110 27.05 -14.33 -24.14
CA LEU A 110 27.80 -15.32 -23.36
C LEU A 110 29.25 -15.48 -23.86
N GLN A 111 29.46 -15.44 -25.18
CA GLN A 111 30.81 -15.48 -25.76
C GLN A 111 31.64 -14.29 -25.31
N LYS A 112 31.09 -13.06 -25.36
CA LYS A 112 31.77 -11.85 -24.89
C LYS A 112 32.10 -11.90 -23.40
N ILE A 113 31.16 -12.38 -22.58
CA ILE A 113 31.36 -12.56 -21.14
C ILE A 113 32.48 -13.58 -20.88
N GLY A 114 32.46 -14.72 -21.58
CA GLY A 114 33.50 -15.74 -21.50
C GLY A 114 34.88 -15.24 -21.92
N GLU A 115 34.97 -14.45 -22.99
CA GLU A 115 36.23 -13.81 -23.43
C GLU A 115 36.77 -12.81 -22.39
N GLY A 116 35.88 -12.06 -21.73
CA GLY A 116 36.23 -11.11 -20.67
C GLY A 116 36.79 -11.76 -19.39
N LEU A 117 36.48 -13.04 -19.16
CA LEU A 117 37.00 -13.78 -18.00
C LEU A 117 38.49 -14.13 -18.12
N ASN A 118 39.10 -14.18 -19.31
CA ASN A 118 40.46 -14.74 -19.49
C ASN A 118 41.66 -13.87 -18.99
N ASN A 119 41.45 -12.83 -18.17
CA ASN A 119 42.46 -11.78 -17.92
C ASN A 119 42.90 -11.56 -16.46
N VAL A 120 42.71 -12.52 -15.54
CA VAL A 120 43.04 -12.35 -14.12
C VAL A 120 44.26 -13.19 -13.73
N ALA A 121 45.36 -12.54 -13.37
CA ALA A 121 46.58 -13.23 -12.91
C ALA A 121 46.42 -13.76 -11.47
N GLY A 122 46.92 -14.97 -11.19
CA GLY A 122 47.09 -15.49 -9.82
C GLY A 122 45.98 -16.40 -9.26
N LEU A 123 44.94 -16.72 -10.04
CA LEU A 123 43.89 -17.66 -9.60
C LEU A 123 44.26 -19.12 -9.87
N ASP A 124 43.93 -20.01 -8.93
CA ASP A 124 44.09 -21.45 -9.08
C ASP A 124 43.12 -22.04 -10.13
N GLU A 125 43.50 -23.18 -10.71
CA GLU A 125 42.76 -23.86 -11.79
C GLU A 125 41.34 -24.30 -11.37
N SER A 126 41.12 -24.60 -10.09
CA SER A 126 39.83 -25.07 -9.56
C SER A 126 38.81 -23.93 -9.41
N THR A 127 39.29 -22.75 -9.05
CA THR A 127 38.52 -21.51 -8.94
C THR A 127 38.10 -21.01 -10.32
N TRP A 128 39.01 -21.08 -11.29
CA TRP A 128 38.71 -20.81 -12.69
C TRP A 128 37.60 -21.71 -13.22
N ALA A 129 37.70 -23.02 -12.95
CA ALA A 129 36.69 -23.98 -13.38
C ALA A 129 35.29 -23.64 -12.85
N ASN A 130 35.18 -23.11 -11.63
CA ASN A 130 33.89 -22.73 -11.03
C ASN A 130 33.25 -21.51 -11.70
N LEU A 131 34.04 -20.50 -12.08
CA LEU A 131 33.52 -19.31 -12.78
C LEU A 131 33.13 -19.64 -14.23
N THR A 132 33.95 -20.41 -14.94
CA THR A 132 33.64 -20.87 -16.30
C THR A 132 32.43 -21.79 -16.33
N ALA A 133 32.24 -22.64 -15.31
CA ALA A 133 31.07 -23.51 -15.20
C ALA A 133 29.74 -22.75 -15.15
N LEU A 134 29.72 -21.51 -14.63
CA LEU A 134 28.51 -20.67 -14.65
C LEU A 134 28.15 -20.23 -16.07
N VAL A 135 29.13 -19.78 -16.85
CA VAL A 135 28.95 -19.38 -18.25
C VAL A 135 28.58 -20.59 -19.12
N ASP A 136 29.23 -21.74 -18.90
CA ASP A 136 28.96 -22.98 -19.62
C ASP A 136 27.54 -23.51 -19.35
N LYS A 137 27.07 -23.38 -18.11
CA LYS A 137 25.69 -23.73 -17.72
C LYS A 137 24.68 -22.88 -18.47
N GLU A 138 24.86 -21.56 -18.50
CA GLU A 138 23.99 -20.65 -19.27
C GLU A 138 24.07 -20.94 -20.78
N SER A 139 25.27 -21.19 -21.32
CA SER A 139 25.48 -21.56 -22.73
C SER A 139 24.74 -22.84 -23.10
N THR A 140 24.77 -23.84 -22.22
CA THR A 140 24.07 -25.11 -22.42
C THR A 140 22.56 -24.93 -22.42
N SER A 141 22.03 -24.11 -21.51
CA SER A 141 20.60 -23.75 -21.46
C SER A 141 20.15 -23.05 -22.74
N THR A 142 20.90 -22.05 -23.21
CA THR A 142 20.60 -21.33 -24.45
C THR A 142 20.70 -22.23 -25.68
N LYS A 143 21.72 -23.10 -25.79
CA LYS A 143 21.83 -24.09 -26.89
C LYS A 143 20.67 -25.08 -26.90
N SER A 144 20.26 -25.57 -25.74
CA SER A 144 19.10 -26.46 -25.63
C SER A 144 17.82 -25.79 -26.12
N ALA A 145 17.60 -24.52 -25.77
CA ALA A 145 16.46 -23.75 -26.25
C ALA A 145 16.49 -23.56 -27.78
N ILE A 146 17.66 -23.25 -28.35
CA ILE A 146 17.88 -23.16 -29.80
C ILE A 146 17.55 -24.49 -30.48
N ASP A 147 18.01 -25.63 -29.95
CA ASP A 147 17.74 -26.96 -30.53
C ASP A 147 16.24 -27.31 -30.49
N ILE A 148 15.54 -26.94 -29.41
CA ILE A 148 14.09 -27.13 -29.30
C ILE A 148 13.35 -26.28 -30.33
N LEU A 149 13.73 -25.00 -30.48
CA LEU A 149 13.16 -24.09 -31.48
C LEU A 149 13.42 -24.58 -32.91
N ALA A 150 14.64 -25.01 -33.22
CA ALA A 150 14.98 -25.54 -34.54
C ALA A 150 14.13 -26.78 -34.89
N LYS A 151 13.93 -27.70 -33.92
CA LYS A 151 13.05 -28.87 -34.10
C LYS A 151 11.58 -28.50 -34.29
N LYS A 152 11.09 -27.42 -33.65
CA LYS A 152 9.72 -26.91 -33.88
C LYS A 152 9.54 -26.44 -35.32
N ILE A 153 10.55 -25.82 -35.92
CA ILE A 153 10.51 -25.37 -37.32
C ILE A 153 10.54 -26.55 -38.30
N GLU A 154 11.31 -27.60 -38.00
CA GLU A 154 11.35 -28.82 -38.82
C GLU A 154 10.01 -29.59 -38.81
N ASN A 155 9.20 -29.40 -37.77
CA ASN A 155 7.85 -29.94 -37.71
C ASN A 155 6.92 -29.17 -38.67
N LYS A 156 6.56 -29.80 -39.79
CA LYS A 156 5.73 -29.22 -40.88
C LYS A 156 4.33 -28.74 -40.46
N SER A 157 3.95 -28.88 -39.20
CA SER A 157 2.67 -28.42 -38.66
C SER A 157 2.65 -26.94 -38.27
N SER A 158 3.80 -26.25 -38.22
CA SER A 158 3.82 -24.81 -37.88
C SER A 158 3.34 -23.94 -39.04
N SER A 159 2.44 -22.98 -38.75
CA SER A 159 2.00 -22.00 -39.77
C SER A 159 3.14 -21.06 -40.17
N GLY A 160 3.01 -20.37 -41.31
CA GLY A 160 3.99 -19.38 -41.75
C GLY A 160 4.19 -18.27 -40.70
N GLU A 161 3.11 -17.87 -40.02
CA GLU A 161 3.15 -16.92 -38.91
C GLU A 161 4.05 -17.41 -37.77
N GLN A 162 3.86 -18.64 -37.31
CA GLN A 162 4.65 -19.23 -36.21
C GLN A 162 6.12 -19.38 -36.58
N ARG A 163 6.43 -19.64 -37.87
CA ARG A 163 7.82 -19.75 -38.33
C ARG A 163 8.55 -18.41 -38.27
N ILE A 164 7.87 -17.29 -38.52
CA ILE A 164 8.48 -15.95 -38.41
C ILE A 164 8.93 -15.68 -36.97
N ASP A 165 8.07 -15.93 -35.99
CA ASP A 165 8.41 -15.74 -34.57
C ASP A 165 9.54 -16.67 -34.12
N PHE A 166 9.54 -17.92 -34.60
CA PHE A 166 10.62 -18.86 -34.32
C PHE A 166 11.95 -18.43 -34.95
N TYR A 167 11.95 -17.95 -36.19
CA TYR A 167 13.16 -17.43 -36.83
C TYR A 167 13.71 -16.18 -36.13
N GLN A 168 12.83 -15.27 -35.70
CA GLN A 168 13.22 -14.11 -34.90
C GLN A 168 13.85 -14.54 -33.58
N SER A 169 13.21 -15.46 -32.86
CA SER A 169 13.73 -15.99 -31.58
C SER A 169 15.07 -16.69 -31.75
N LEU A 170 15.24 -17.47 -32.82
CA LEU A 170 16.51 -18.12 -33.15
C LEU A 170 17.60 -17.11 -33.47
N TYR A 171 17.30 -16.06 -34.25
CA TYR A 171 18.25 -14.98 -34.51
C TYR A 171 18.68 -14.29 -33.22
N THR A 172 17.72 -13.93 -32.34
CA THR A 172 18.01 -13.29 -31.05
C THR A 172 18.89 -14.14 -30.14
N LEU A 173 18.63 -15.45 -30.07
CA LEU A 173 19.39 -16.36 -29.18
C LEU A 173 20.76 -16.76 -29.75
N SER A 174 20.84 -16.95 -31.07
CA SER A 174 22.07 -17.46 -31.73
C SER A 174 22.97 -16.37 -32.31
N GLY A 175 22.40 -15.25 -32.75
CA GLY A 175 23.09 -14.22 -33.53
C GLY A 175 23.38 -14.62 -34.99
N ASP A 176 22.84 -15.74 -35.48
CA ASP A 176 23.10 -16.23 -36.83
C ASP A 176 22.16 -15.57 -37.85
N GLU A 177 22.74 -14.74 -38.73
CA GLU A 177 22.06 -14.03 -39.82
C GLU A 177 21.28 -14.95 -40.78
N ALA A 178 21.63 -16.24 -40.85
CA ALA A 178 20.87 -17.20 -41.66
C ALA A 178 19.40 -17.31 -41.21
N TRP A 179 19.10 -17.11 -39.92
CA TRP A 179 17.73 -17.11 -39.42
C TRP A 179 16.98 -15.85 -39.82
N ARG A 180 17.66 -14.70 -39.84
CA ARG A 180 17.09 -13.44 -40.31
C ARG A 180 16.69 -13.50 -41.78
N THR A 181 17.56 -14.05 -42.65
CA THR A 181 17.24 -14.24 -44.07
C THR A 181 16.02 -15.15 -44.28
N LYS A 182 15.86 -16.19 -43.45
CA LYS A 182 14.68 -17.07 -43.48
C LYS A 182 13.42 -16.36 -43.01
N GLN A 183 13.51 -15.53 -41.98
CA GLN A 183 12.42 -14.69 -41.51
C GLN A 183 11.93 -13.75 -42.61
N GLU A 184 12.85 -13.02 -43.26
CA GLU A 184 12.56 -12.09 -44.35
C GLU A 184 11.83 -12.81 -45.51
N SER A 185 12.29 -14.01 -45.89
CA SER A 185 11.64 -14.80 -46.95
C SER A 185 10.21 -15.24 -46.61
N GLU A 186 9.89 -15.55 -45.35
CA GLU A 186 8.52 -15.89 -44.95
C GLU A 186 7.64 -14.65 -44.87
N VAL A 187 8.19 -13.51 -44.43
CA VAL A 187 7.50 -12.22 -44.42
C VAL A 187 7.13 -11.79 -45.84
N ASP A 188 8.04 -11.95 -46.81
CA ASP A 188 7.76 -11.69 -48.23
C ASP A 188 6.63 -12.58 -48.77
N ALA A 189 6.60 -13.85 -48.38
CA ALA A 189 5.52 -14.77 -48.74
C ALA A 189 4.17 -14.33 -48.13
N LEU A 190 4.17 -13.85 -46.87
CA LEU A 190 2.98 -13.27 -46.25
C LEU A 190 2.51 -11.99 -46.96
N LEU A 191 3.43 -11.13 -47.38
CA LEU A 191 3.10 -9.92 -48.13
C LEU A 191 2.37 -10.23 -49.44
N VAL A 192 2.80 -11.26 -50.18
CA VAL A 192 2.10 -11.72 -51.39
C VAL A 192 0.67 -12.17 -51.05
N LEU A 193 0.50 -12.97 -50.00
CA LEU A 193 -0.82 -13.43 -49.56
C LEU A 193 -1.73 -12.28 -49.12
N ILE A 194 -1.17 -11.26 -48.45
CA ILE A 194 -1.93 -10.07 -48.04
C ILE A 194 -2.40 -9.30 -49.27
N ARG A 195 -1.54 -9.10 -50.27
CA ARG A 195 -1.88 -8.41 -51.52
C ARG A 195 -2.95 -9.18 -52.31
N GLU A 196 -2.80 -10.49 -52.46
CA GLU A 196 -3.79 -11.34 -53.13
C GLU A 196 -5.16 -11.30 -52.42
N ALA A 197 -5.17 -11.38 -51.08
CA ALA A 197 -6.40 -11.28 -50.30
C ALA A 197 -7.05 -9.89 -50.41
N THR A 198 -6.23 -8.84 -50.48
CA THR A 198 -6.69 -7.45 -50.68
C THR A 198 -7.33 -7.26 -52.05
N GLU A 199 -6.70 -7.77 -53.11
CA GLU A 199 -7.25 -7.75 -54.48
C GLU A 199 -8.56 -8.55 -54.59
N ALA A 200 -8.69 -9.65 -53.84
CA ALA A 200 -9.90 -10.45 -53.77
C ALA A 200 -10.98 -9.89 -52.83
N GLU A 201 -10.74 -8.75 -52.17
CA GLU A 201 -11.58 -8.15 -51.13
C GLU A 201 -11.93 -9.13 -49.98
N ALA A 202 -11.05 -10.11 -49.72
CA ALA A 202 -11.20 -11.17 -48.74
C ALA A 202 -10.62 -10.76 -47.38
N TYR A 203 -11.31 -9.85 -46.70
CA TYR A 203 -10.91 -9.31 -45.39
C TYR A 203 -11.45 -10.17 -44.24
N ASP A 204 -10.72 -11.22 -43.85
CA ASP A 204 -11.03 -12.07 -42.69
C ASP A 204 -10.14 -11.75 -41.47
N GLU A 205 -10.39 -12.40 -40.33
CA GLU A 205 -9.55 -12.24 -39.12
C GLU A 205 -8.12 -12.77 -39.31
N GLN A 206 -7.92 -13.76 -40.18
CA GLN A 206 -6.60 -14.31 -40.46
C GLN A 206 -5.73 -13.27 -41.17
N LEU A 207 -6.29 -12.47 -42.06
CA LEU A 207 -5.60 -11.40 -42.75
C LEU A 207 -5.08 -10.32 -41.79
N GLN A 208 -5.89 -9.92 -40.81
CA GLN A 208 -5.48 -8.91 -39.82
C GLN A 208 -4.30 -9.40 -38.96
N SER A 209 -4.30 -10.68 -38.58
CA SER A 209 -3.17 -11.28 -37.85
C SER A 209 -1.88 -11.29 -38.68
N LYS A 210 -1.98 -11.56 -39.99
CA LYS A 210 -0.84 -11.52 -40.92
C LYS A 210 -0.28 -10.11 -41.08
N ILE A 211 -1.15 -9.10 -41.17
CA ILE A 211 -0.72 -7.69 -41.26
C ILE A 211 0.05 -7.27 -40.02
N ALA A 212 -0.43 -7.63 -38.82
CA ALA A 212 0.27 -7.32 -37.58
C ALA A 212 1.70 -7.89 -37.56
N LEU A 213 1.88 -9.13 -38.01
CA LEU A 213 3.20 -9.78 -38.09
C LEU A 213 4.12 -9.10 -39.09
N VAL A 214 3.61 -8.72 -40.26
CA VAL A 214 4.39 -7.98 -41.27
C VAL A 214 4.80 -6.61 -40.74
N LYS A 215 3.90 -5.88 -40.07
CA LYS A 215 4.20 -4.58 -39.44
C LYS A 215 5.29 -4.71 -38.37
N ALA A 216 5.24 -5.76 -37.57
CA ALA A 216 6.24 -6.03 -36.54
C ALA A 216 7.61 -6.38 -37.16
N ALA A 217 7.64 -7.24 -38.18
CA ALA A 217 8.87 -7.67 -38.83
C ALA A 217 9.54 -6.57 -39.67
N LEU A 218 8.76 -5.67 -40.28
CA LEU A 218 9.25 -4.63 -41.20
C LEU A 218 9.03 -3.22 -40.67
N LYS A 219 9.25 -3.01 -39.37
CA LYS A 219 9.03 -1.72 -38.68
C LYS A 219 9.83 -0.56 -39.28
N ASP A 220 10.96 -0.84 -39.93
CA ASP A 220 11.82 0.19 -40.52
C ASP A 220 11.48 0.51 -41.99
N ASN A 221 10.56 -0.24 -42.61
CA ASN A 221 10.14 -0.02 -44.00
C ASN A 221 8.86 0.81 -44.07
N ALA A 222 9.02 2.14 -44.19
CA ALA A 222 7.91 3.09 -44.22
C ALA A 222 6.91 2.85 -45.37
N GLU A 223 7.34 2.35 -46.52
CA GLU A 223 6.47 2.11 -47.68
C GLU A 223 5.53 0.93 -47.42
N ILE A 224 6.08 -0.17 -46.92
CA ILE A 224 5.27 -1.36 -46.57
C ILE A 224 4.36 -1.06 -45.39
N LEU A 225 4.82 -0.29 -44.41
CA LEU A 225 3.96 0.13 -43.29
C LEU A 225 2.76 0.96 -43.77
N ASP A 226 2.95 1.93 -44.67
CA ASP A 226 1.82 2.71 -45.24
C ASP A 226 0.86 1.82 -46.04
N GLU A 227 1.38 0.85 -46.81
CA GLU A 227 0.57 -0.15 -47.52
C GLU A 227 -0.28 -0.97 -46.52
N MET A 228 0.33 -1.48 -45.45
CA MET A 228 -0.36 -2.26 -44.43
C MET A 228 -1.40 -1.44 -43.66
N ILE A 229 -1.16 -0.14 -43.43
CA ILE A 229 -2.13 0.79 -42.84
C ILE A 229 -3.33 1.00 -43.77
N ASP A 230 -3.11 1.10 -45.10
CA ASP A 230 -4.20 1.20 -46.08
C ASP A 230 -5.06 -0.06 -46.11
N VAL A 231 -4.44 -1.24 -46.05
CA VAL A 231 -5.16 -2.52 -45.99
C VAL A 231 -5.96 -2.62 -44.69
N ASP A 232 -5.39 -2.27 -43.54
CA ASP A 232 -6.11 -2.27 -42.27
C ASP A 232 -7.33 -1.34 -42.31
N ALA A 233 -7.19 -0.13 -42.85
CA ALA A 233 -8.32 0.79 -43.02
C ALA A 233 -9.46 0.17 -43.85
N LYS A 234 -9.15 -0.59 -44.90
CA LYS A 234 -10.14 -1.31 -45.72
C LYS A 234 -10.79 -2.46 -44.94
N ILE A 235 -10.01 -3.24 -44.19
CA ILE A 235 -10.53 -4.31 -43.31
C ILE A 235 -11.50 -3.73 -42.29
N TYR A 236 -11.11 -2.66 -41.59
CA TYR A 236 -11.96 -1.99 -40.61
C TYR A 236 -13.24 -1.43 -41.23
N ALA A 237 -13.13 -0.76 -42.39
CA ALA A 237 -14.30 -0.26 -43.09
C ALA A 237 -15.27 -1.40 -43.47
N LYS A 238 -14.77 -2.52 -44.00
CA LYS A 238 -15.61 -3.67 -44.33
C LYS A 238 -16.24 -4.29 -43.09
N LYS A 239 -15.47 -4.61 -42.06
CA LYS A 239 -16.00 -5.17 -40.80
C LYS A 239 -17.10 -4.29 -40.21
N TYR A 240 -16.89 -2.98 -40.23
CA TYR A 240 -17.86 -2.00 -39.78
C TYR A 240 -19.15 -2.05 -40.63
N PHE A 241 -19.06 -1.94 -41.95
CA PHE A 241 -20.25 -1.94 -42.82
C PHE A 241 -20.95 -3.30 -42.89
N ASP A 242 -20.22 -4.40 -42.79
CA ASP A 242 -20.77 -5.76 -42.72
C ASP A 242 -21.61 -5.91 -41.44
N ALA A 243 -21.08 -5.46 -40.28
CA ALA A 243 -21.83 -5.44 -39.03
C ALA A 243 -23.13 -4.59 -39.14
N LEU A 244 -23.04 -3.41 -39.75
CA LEU A 244 -24.22 -2.57 -40.01
C LEU A 244 -25.23 -3.24 -40.97
N SER A 245 -24.76 -3.93 -42.00
CA SER A 245 -25.62 -4.64 -42.97
C SER A 245 -26.37 -5.81 -42.34
N ASN A 246 -25.78 -6.43 -41.32
CA ASN A 246 -26.39 -7.50 -40.52
C ASN A 246 -27.34 -6.96 -39.43
N GLY A 247 -27.51 -5.64 -39.32
CA GLY A 247 -28.33 -4.99 -38.29
C GLY A 247 -27.67 -4.93 -36.91
N ASP A 248 -26.37 -5.22 -36.82
CA ASP A 248 -25.61 -5.23 -35.57
C ASP A 248 -24.79 -3.94 -35.41
N ALA A 249 -25.51 -2.87 -35.09
CA ALA A 249 -24.91 -1.55 -34.85
C ALA A 249 -23.99 -1.54 -33.62
N ASP A 250 -24.23 -2.38 -32.61
CA ASP A 250 -23.39 -2.45 -31.42
C ASP A 250 -22.02 -3.08 -31.73
N SER A 251 -21.94 -4.11 -32.57
CA SER A 251 -20.66 -4.66 -33.06
C SER A 251 -19.90 -3.67 -33.94
N ALA A 252 -20.58 -2.91 -34.79
CA ALA A 252 -19.96 -1.85 -35.59
C ALA A 252 -19.37 -0.74 -34.70
N TYR A 253 -20.11 -0.35 -33.65
CA TYR A 253 -19.65 0.61 -32.65
C TYR A 253 -18.41 0.12 -31.90
N LYS A 254 -18.45 -1.13 -31.42
CA LYS A 254 -17.33 -1.76 -30.71
C LYS A 254 -16.07 -1.84 -31.59
N THR A 255 -16.24 -2.13 -32.87
CA THR A 255 -15.12 -2.16 -33.85
C THR A 255 -14.40 -0.79 -33.91
N LEU A 256 -15.14 0.32 -33.91
CA LEU A 256 -14.55 1.67 -33.86
C LEU A 256 -13.86 1.96 -32.54
N GLN A 257 -14.45 1.56 -31.41
CA GLN A 257 -13.82 1.74 -30.10
C GLN A 257 -12.50 0.98 -30.02
N THR A 258 -12.45 -0.28 -30.46
CA THR A 258 -11.20 -1.05 -30.51
C THR A 258 -10.17 -0.40 -31.42
N LEU A 259 -10.58 0.07 -32.61
CA LEU A 259 -9.68 0.79 -33.52
C LEU A 259 -9.10 2.06 -32.91
N SER A 260 -9.88 2.82 -32.14
CA SER A 260 -9.41 4.08 -31.51
C SER A 260 -8.29 3.89 -30.48
N GLN A 261 -8.07 2.65 -30.02
CA GLN A 261 -7.01 2.30 -29.08
C GLN A 261 -5.73 1.76 -29.77
N ALA A 262 -5.72 1.66 -31.11
CA ALA A 262 -4.57 1.17 -31.84
C ALA A 262 -3.46 2.24 -31.96
N ASP A 263 -2.20 1.82 -31.88
CA ASP A 263 -1.04 2.73 -31.94
C ASP A 263 -0.96 3.51 -33.27
N ASP A 264 -1.43 2.90 -34.35
CA ASP A 264 -1.48 3.48 -35.70
C ASP A 264 -2.83 4.15 -36.02
N PHE A 265 -3.70 4.35 -35.02
CA PHE A 265 -5.04 4.89 -35.19
C PHE A 265 -5.07 6.18 -36.02
N SER A 266 -4.16 7.12 -35.76
CA SER A 266 -4.11 8.39 -36.52
C SER A 266 -3.87 8.17 -38.01
N ALA A 267 -3.02 7.19 -38.37
CA ALA A 267 -2.69 6.91 -39.76
C ALA A 267 -3.81 6.10 -40.46
N VAL A 268 -4.39 5.12 -39.76
CA VAL A 268 -5.57 4.38 -40.24
C VAL A 268 -6.74 5.34 -40.42
N MET A 269 -6.91 6.31 -39.52
CA MET A 269 -7.96 7.30 -39.60
C MET A 269 -7.83 8.18 -40.85
N ASP A 270 -6.62 8.59 -41.21
CA ASP A 270 -6.41 9.36 -42.44
C ASP A 270 -6.89 8.62 -43.69
N LYS A 271 -6.72 7.29 -43.75
CA LYS A 271 -7.19 6.43 -44.85
C LYS A 271 -8.71 6.20 -44.81
N LEU A 272 -9.32 6.22 -43.62
CA LEU A 272 -10.76 6.02 -43.40
C LEU A 272 -11.62 7.27 -43.67
N LYS A 273 -11.02 8.46 -43.81
CA LYS A 273 -11.73 9.73 -44.08
C LYS A 273 -12.83 9.67 -45.16
N PRO A 274 -12.67 8.97 -46.31
CA PRO A 274 -13.72 8.88 -47.32
C PRO A 274 -15.00 8.19 -46.82
N SER A 275 -14.87 7.32 -45.83
CA SER A 275 -15.94 6.51 -45.25
C SER A 275 -16.55 7.13 -44.00
N SER A 276 -15.76 7.93 -43.26
CA SER A 276 -16.12 8.48 -41.95
C SER A 276 -17.49 9.14 -41.89
N GLN A 277 -17.84 9.94 -42.91
CA GLN A 277 -19.12 10.63 -42.95
C GLN A 277 -20.30 9.65 -42.98
N LYS A 278 -20.22 8.61 -43.84
CA LYS A 278 -21.27 7.58 -43.95
C LYS A 278 -21.39 6.76 -42.66
N MET A 279 -20.25 6.45 -42.03
CA MET A 279 -20.21 5.74 -40.74
C MET A 279 -20.96 6.54 -39.65
N ALA A 280 -20.66 7.83 -39.52
CA ALA A 280 -21.32 8.70 -38.55
C ALA A 280 -22.81 8.97 -38.86
N GLU A 281 -23.18 9.05 -40.13
CA GLU A 281 -24.57 9.27 -40.57
C GLU A 281 -25.48 8.11 -40.22
N TYR A 282 -24.99 6.87 -40.27
CA TYR A 282 -25.79 5.69 -39.90
C TYR A 282 -26.27 5.76 -38.44
N PHE A 283 -25.37 6.03 -37.50
CA PHE A 283 -25.73 6.17 -36.08
C PHE A 283 -26.63 7.39 -35.83
N THR A 284 -26.44 8.46 -36.59
CA THR A 284 -27.33 9.63 -36.53
C THR A 284 -28.75 9.25 -36.99
N ALA A 285 -28.87 8.47 -38.07
CA ALA A 285 -30.16 8.00 -38.60
C ALA A 285 -30.87 7.04 -37.63
N LEU A 286 -30.15 6.12 -36.98
CA LEU A 286 -30.71 5.27 -35.92
C LEU A 286 -31.26 6.10 -34.76
N ALA A 287 -30.53 7.14 -34.34
CA ALA A 287 -30.96 8.04 -33.27
C ALA A 287 -32.17 8.90 -33.67
N ASP A 288 -32.21 9.35 -34.93
CA ASP A 288 -33.33 10.09 -35.52
C ASP A 288 -34.60 9.22 -35.62
N GLU A 289 -34.46 7.95 -35.98
CA GLU A 289 -35.58 7.01 -36.05
C GLU A 289 -36.10 6.68 -34.64
N SER A 290 -35.22 6.39 -33.69
CA SER A 290 -35.63 5.97 -32.35
C SER A 290 -36.39 7.06 -31.60
N VAL A 291 -36.01 8.34 -31.77
CA VAL A 291 -36.64 9.46 -31.03
C VAL A 291 -38.07 9.76 -31.51
N THR A 292 -38.49 9.22 -32.66
CA THR A 292 -39.89 9.34 -33.13
C THR A 292 -40.88 8.64 -32.19
N LYS A 293 -40.40 7.68 -31.40
CA LYS A 293 -41.17 6.87 -30.46
C LYS A 293 -40.81 7.25 -29.02
N PRO A 294 -41.67 7.97 -28.28
CA PRO A 294 -41.39 8.38 -26.90
C PRO A 294 -41.09 7.22 -25.94
N GLU A 295 -41.61 6.03 -26.21
CA GLU A 295 -41.34 4.80 -25.47
C GLU A 295 -39.88 4.32 -25.57
N ASN A 296 -39.15 4.76 -26.59
CA ASN A 296 -37.76 4.38 -26.84
C ASN A 296 -36.77 5.43 -26.31
N LEU A 297 -37.10 6.12 -25.21
CA LEU A 297 -36.30 7.24 -24.71
C LEU A 297 -34.88 6.82 -24.33
N GLY A 298 -34.70 5.71 -23.59
CA GLY A 298 -33.39 5.17 -23.23
C GLY A 298 -32.57 4.72 -24.45
N GLN A 299 -33.22 4.03 -25.40
CA GLN A 299 -32.58 3.64 -26.66
C GLN A 299 -32.15 4.86 -27.49
N SER A 300 -32.99 5.90 -27.55
CA SER A 300 -32.69 7.14 -28.27
C SER A 300 -31.51 7.86 -27.66
N TYR A 301 -31.51 8.01 -26.33
CA TYR A 301 -30.37 8.56 -25.61
C TYR A 301 -29.07 7.83 -25.96
N ARG A 302 -29.07 6.49 -25.90
CA ARG A 302 -27.91 5.65 -26.25
C ARG A 302 -27.43 5.90 -27.68
N TRP A 303 -28.32 5.89 -28.66
CA TRP A 303 -27.93 6.10 -30.06
C TRP A 303 -27.36 7.49 -30.32
N TYR A 304 -27.90 8.54 -29.70
CA TYR A 304 -27.30 9.88 -29.81
C TYR A 304 -25.93 9.97 -29.15
N GLN A 305 -25.71 9.30 -28.01
CA GLN A 305 -24.39 9.23 -27.40
C GLN A 305 -23.39 8.52 -28.31
N GLN A 306 -23.74 7.33 -28.82
CA GLN A 306 -22.89 6.57 -29.73
C GLN A 306 -22.64 7.35 -31.03
N ALA A 307 -23.64 8.04 -31.59
CA ALA A 307 -23.45 8.90 -32.77
C ALA A 307 -22.48 10.05 -32.50
N SER A 308 -22.52 10.65 -31.30
CA SER A 308 -21.58 11.69 -30.88
C SER A 308 -20.17 11.14 -30.72
N GLU A 309 -20.01 9.98 -30.08
CA GLU A 309 -18.71 9.34 -29.87
C GLU A 309 -18.10 8.86 -31.19
N VAL A 310 -18.87 8.23 -32.07
CA VAL A 310 -18.44 7.85 -33.42
C VAL A 310 -17.93 9.07 -34.19
N ARG A 311 -18.64 10.20 -34.16
CA ARG A 311 -18.16 11.44 -34.79
C ARG A 311 -16.87 11.95 -34.17
N HIS A 312 -16.75 11.87 -32.84
CA HIS A 312 -15.56 12.30 -32.13
C HIS A 312 -14.35 11.45 -32.50
N ILE A 313 -14.48 10.12 -32.45
CA ILE A 313 -13.47 9.14 -32.89
C ILE A 313 -13.05 9.46 -34.33
N LEU A 314 -14.02 9.70 -35.20
CA LEU A 314 -13.77 9.95 -36.63
C LEU A 314 -13.27 11.37 -36.95
N GLY A 315 -13.02 12.23 -35.95
CA GLY A 315 -12.58 13.62 -36.14
C GLY A 315 -13.61 14.51 -36.85
N LEU A 316 -14.88 14.13 -36.84
CA LEU A 316 -15.97 14.85 -37.50
C LEU A 316 -16.58 15.89 -36.56
N LYS A 317 -17.13 16.96 -37.15
CA LYS A 317 -17.92 17.93 -36.39
C LYS A 317 -19.20 17.27 -35.87
N ALA A 318 -19.57 17.62 -34.63
CA ALA A 318 -20.87 17.25 -34.07
C ALA A 318 -22.00 17.71 -35.02
N ALA A 319 -22.95 16.83 -35.34
CA ALA A 319 -24.13 17.26 -36.09
C ALA A 319 -25.10 17.92 -35.12
N PRO A 320 -25.56 19.15 -35.42
CA PRO A 320 -26.82 19.61 -34.87
C PRO A 320 -27.94 18.87 -35.60
N SER A 321 -28.39 17.72 -35.10
CA SER A 321 -29.64 17.16 -35.60
C SER A 321 -30.80 17.99 -35.05
N ALA A 322 -31.78 18.34 -35.88
CA ALA A 322 -32.99 19.00 -35.42
C ALA A 322 -33.74 18.12 -34.39
N SER A 323 -33.60 16.80 -34.54
CA SER A 323 -34.16 15.74 -33.69
C SER A 323 -33.57 15.69 -32.28
N THR A 324 -32.34 16.17 -32.06
CA THR A 324 -31.77 16.32 -30.71
C THR A 324 -32.62 17.28 -29.86
N LYS A 325 -33.26 18.28 -30.46
CA LYS A 325 -34.23 19.13 -29.74
C LYS A 325 -35.45 18.34 -29.28
N THR A 326 -35.95 17.43 -30.12
CA THR A 326 -37.05 16.52 -29.78
C THR A 326 -36.69 15.63 -28.59
N LEU A 327 -35.49 15.04 -28.59
CA LEU A 327 -34.99 14.26 -27.45
C LEU A 327 -34.97 15.09 -26.17
N VAL A 328 -34.39 16.30 -26.22
CA VAL A 328 -34.32 17.19 -25.06
C VAL A 328 -35.71 17.56 -24.55
N THR A 329 -36.70 17.74 -25.42
CA THR A 329 -38.09 17.96 -25.02
C THR A 329 -38.71 16.73 -24.36
N GLN A 330 -38.48 15.53 -24.89
CA GLN A 330 -38.95 14.27 -24.27
C GLN A 330 -38.33 14.05 -22.89
N LEU A 331 -37.01 14.26 -22.76
CA LEU A 331 -36.31 14.22 -21.47
C LEU A 331 -36.86 15.26 -20.48
N ASP A 332 -37.14 16.49 -20.93
CA ASP A 332 -37.73 17.53 -20.08
C ASP A 332 -39.13 17.15 -19.56
N ASN A 333 -39.96 16.54 -20.42
CA ASN A 333 -41.26 16.02 -20.03
C ASN A 333 -41.13 14.86 -19.03
N LYS A 334 -40.16 13.96 -19.26
CA LYS A 334 -39.86 12.84 -18.36
C LYS A 334 -39.42 13.33 -16.98
N TYR A 335 -38.49 14.29 -16.93
CA TYR A 335 -38.06 14.94 -15.69
C TYR A 335 -39.25 15.53 -14.91
N LYS A 336 -40.16 16.25 -15.59
CA LYS A 336 -41.36 16.81 -14.95
C LYS A 336 -42.31 15.73 -14.43
N ALA A 337 -42.39 14.58 -15.09
CA ALA A 337 -43.21 13.45 -14.64
C ALA A 337 -42.60 12.78 -13.40
N LEU A 338 -41.31 12.46 -13.43
CA LEU A 338 -40.57 11.86 -12.31
C LEU A 338 -40.62 12.75 -11.06
N LYS A 339 -40.45 14.06 -11.24
CA LYS A 339 -40.57 15.03 -10.15
C LYS A 339 -41.96 15.04 -9.49
N LYS A 340 -43.03 14.80 -10.26
CA LYS A 340 -44.39 14.68 -9.70
C LYS A 340 -44.60 13.36 -8.95
N GLN A 341 -43.86 12.32 -9.34
CA GLN A 341 -43.88 11.00 -8.72
C GLN A 341 -42.96 10.90 -7.49
N GLN A 342 -42.20 11.97 -7.17
CA GLN A 342 -41.20 11.99 -6.08
C GLN A 342 -40.01 11.03 -6.31
N GLU A 343 -39.75 10.68 -7.58
CA GLU A 343 -38.61 9.85 -7.99
C GLU A 343 -37.36 10.72 -8.17
N GLU A 344 -36.78 11.17 -7.05
CA GLU A 344 -35.76 12.23 -7.04
C GLU A 344 -34.43 11.80 -7.69
N ALA A 345 -34.01 10.55 -7.51
CA ALA A 345 -32.80 9.98 -8.12
C ALA A 345 -32.92 9.88 -9.65
N ALA A 346 -34.03 9.31 -10.13
CA ALA A 346 -34.31 9.21 -11.56
C ALA A 346 -34.45 10.61 -12.20
N ALA A 347 -35.08 11.55 -11.51
CA ALA A 347 -35.18 12.94 -11.97
C ALA A 347 -33.81 13.60 -12.13
N LEU A 348 -32.86 13.34 -11.22
CA LEU A 348 -31.47 13.81 -11.35
C LEU A 348 -30.78 13.21 -12.57
N ALA A 349 -30.92 11.90 -12.78
CA ALA A 349 -30.34 11.20 -13.92
C ALA A 349 -30.79 11.80 -15.26
N VAL A 350 -32.09 12.10 -15.39
CA VAL A 350 -32.65 12.75 -16.60
C VAL A 350 -32.11 14.17 -16.79
N LEU A 351 -31.90 14.95 -15.71
CA LEU A 351 -31.28 16.27 -15.83
C LEU A 351 -29.82 16.18 -16.33
N TYR A 352 -29.05 15.19 -15.88
CA TYR A 352 -27.73 14.94 -16.43
C TYR A 352 -27.77 14.49 -17.89
N ALA A 353 -28.75 13.68 -18.28
CA ALA A 353 -28.96 13.32 -19.68
C ALA A 353 -29.27 14.55 -20.56
N ILE A 354 -30.06 15.51 -20.06
CA ILE A 354 -30.30 16.80 -20.75
C ILE A 354 -29.00 17.61 -20.87
N GLN A 355 -28.15 17.59 -19.85
CA GLN A 355 -26.88 18.31 -19.83
C GLN A 355 -25.94 17.86 -20.95
N ASP A 356 -25.92 16.56 -21.29
CA ASP A 356 -25.08 16.03 -22.36
C ASP A 356 -25.40 16.65 -23.74
N PHE A 357 -26.69 16.92 -24.01
CA PHE A 357 -27.14 17.41 -25.32
C PHE A 357 -27.44 18.91 -25.38
N ASN A 358 -27.73 19.54 -24.24
CA ASN A 358 -28.01 20.97 -24.17
C ASN A 358 -27.49 21.60 -22.87
N PRO A 359 -26.15 21.71 -22.71
CA PRO A 359 -25.54 22.22 -21.49
C PRO A 359 -25.87 23.71 -21.22
N THR A 360 -26.20 24.47 -22.26
CA THR A 360 -26.51 25.90 -22.19
C THR A 360 -28.01 26.20 -21.96
N LYS A 361 -28.83 25.18 -21.73
CA LYS A 361 -30.27 25.36 -21.50
C LYS A 361 -30.52 26.30 -20.29
N PRO A 362 -31.30 27.38 -20.45
CA PRO A 362 -31.61 28.29 -19.35
C PRO A 362 -32.22 27.56 -18.15
N GLY A 363 -31.68 27.81 -16.95
CA GLY A 363 -32.17 27.21 -15.70
C GLY A 363 -31.75 25.77 -15.44
N LEU A 364 -31.08 25.09 -16.37
CA LEU A 364 -30.65 23.69 -16.20
C LEU A 364 -29.67 23.52 -15.05
N ARG A 365 -28.61 24.34 -15.00
CA ARG A 365 -27.60 24.30 -13.92
C ARG A 365 -28.22 24.49 -12.54
N LYS A 366 -29.20 25.39 -12.42
CA LYS A 366 -29.93 25.61 -11.16
C LYS A 366 -30.77 24.38 -10.80
N SER A 367 -31.44 23.78 -11.78
CA SER A 367 -32.26 22.58 -11.58
C SER A 367 -31.41 21.39 -11.16
N ILE A 368 -30.26 21.16 -11.81
CA ILE A 368 -29.27 20.14 -11.42
C ILE A 368 -28.82 20.37 -9.99
N SER A 369 -28.31 21.56 -9.66
CA SER A 369 -27.81 21.84 -8.32
C SER A 369 -28.88 21.72 -7.23
N GLN A 370 -30.12 22.08 -7.53
CA GLN A 370 -31.23 21.88 -6.58
C GLN A 370 -31.54 20.40 -6.39
N GLN A 371 -31.54 19.63 -7.48
CA GLN A 371 -31.83 18.20 -7.45
C GLN A 371 -30.71 17.40 -6.77
N GLU A 372 -29.45 17.73 -7.05
CA GLU A 372 -28.27 17.17 -6.37
C GLU A 372 -28.39 17.37 -4.86
N LYS A 373 -28.81 18.55 -4.40
CA LYS A 373 -29.03 18.79 -2.96
C LYS A 373 -30.15 17.94 -2.39
N THR A 374 -31.25 17.76 -3.13
CA THR A 374 -32.36 16.91 -2.69
C THR A 374 -31.90 15.47 -2.51
N VAL A 375 -31.23 14.89 -3.52
CA VAL A 375 -30.72 13.51 -3.47
C VAL A 375 -29.61 13.36 -2.42
N LEU A 376 -28.71 14.35 -2.29
CA LEU A 376 -27.67 14.32 -1.26
C LEU A 376 -28.27 14.33 0.16
N ASN A 377 -29.33 15.10 0.38
CA ASN A 377 -30.00 15.13 1.68
C ASN A 377 -30.68 13.80 2.03
N SER A 378 -31.14 13.02 1.04
CA SER A 378 -31.65 11.66 1.28
C SER A 378 -30.55 10.60 1.39
N ALA A 379 -29.39 10.84 0.76
CA ALA A 379 -28.27 9.92 0.77
C ALA A 379 -27.47 9.94 2.09
N ILE A 380 -27.45 11.08 2.81
CA ILE A 380 -26.75 11.19 4.09
C ILE A 380 -27.74 10.91 5.22
N PRO A 381 -27.61 9.78 5.96
CA PRO A 381 -28.50 9.46 7.06
C PRO A 381 -28.37 10.49 8.19
N HIS A 382 -29.52 10.89 8.73
CA HIS A 382 -29.61 11.79 9.88
C HIS A 382 -29.48 10.97 11.16
N LEU A 383 -28.44 11.26 11.94
CA LEU A 383 -28.14 10.57 13.19
C LEU A 383 -28.49 11.47 14.37
N SER A 384 -29.16 10.90 15.37
CA SER A 384 -29.34 11.58 16.67
C SER A 384 -28.92 10.67 17.81
N THR A 385 -28.27 11.26 18.81
CA THR A 385 -27.84 10.59 20.03
C THR A 385 -28.84 10.93 21.15
N THR A 386 -29.47 9.93 21.74
CA THR A 386 -30.29 10.12 22.94
C THR A 386 -29.41 10.09 24.17
N ASP A 387 -29.83 10.81 25.21
CA ASP A 387 -29.15 10.82 26.49
C ASP A 387 -29.03 9.39 27.04
N PHE A 388 -27.83 9.03 27.47
CA PHE A 388 -27.57 7.71 28.02
C PHE A 388 -28.17 7.61 29.43
N ASP A 389 -29.02 6.60 29.66
CA ASP A 389 -29.67 6.44 30.96
C ASP A 389 -28.62 6.17 32.06
N SER A 390 -28.61 7.01 33.10
CA SER A 390 -27.75 6.84 34.29
C SER A 390 -28.59 6.41 35.50
N ARG A 391 -28.27 5.24 36.10
CA ARG A 391 -28.97 4.76 37.31
C ARG A 391 -28.53 5.46 38.59
N TYR A 392 -27.38 6.14 38.56
CA TYR A 392 -26.73 6.79 39.71
C TYR A 392 -26.96 8.30 39.64
N ARG A 393 -27.89 8.82 40.46
CA ARG A 393 -28.38 10.20 40.39
C ARG A 393 -27.38 11.29 40.82
N ASP A 394 -26.28 10.91 41.44
CA ASP A 394 -25.37 11.87 42.08
C ASP A 394 -24.33 12.45 41.09
N GLN A 395 -24.12 11.79 39.94
CA GLN A 395 -23.26 12.24 38.84
C GLN A 395 -23.84 11.78 37.49
N ASP A 396 -24.34 12.72 36.68
CA ASP A 396 -25.00 12.39 35.41
C ASP A 396 -23.98 12.17 34.28
N TYR A 397 -23.34 11.00 34.30
CA TYR A 397 -22.38 10.60 33.28
C TYR A 397 -23.02 10.33 31.91
N GLY A 398 -24.34 10.19 31.86
CA GLY A 398 -25.09 9.94 30.62
C GLY A 398 -24.94 11.08 29.62
N ASP A 399 -25.15 12.31 30.07
CA ASP A 399 -25.02 13.53 29.26
C ASP A 399 -23.59 13.74 28.74
N VAL A 400 -22.61 13.42 29.61
CA VAL A 400 -21.18 13.53 29.28
C VAL A 400 -20.84 12.58 28.14
N ILE A 401 -21.24 11.31 28.23
CA ILE A 401 -21.01 10.30 27.19
C ILE A 401 -21.68 10.74 25.88
N THR A 402 -22.94 11.17 25.95
CA THR A 402 -23.70 11.63 24.79
C THR A 402 -23.00 12.78 24.08
N THR A 403 -22.55 13.78 24.83
CA THR A 403 -21.84 14.94 24.29
C THR A 403 -20.54 14.53 23.59
N PHE A 404 -19.74 13.65 24.23
CA PHE A 404 -18.48 13.19 23.64
C PHE A 404 -18.67 12.33 22.40
N ILE A 405 -19.67 11.44 22.38
CA ILE A 405 -20.00 10.65 21.18
C ILE A 405 -20.38 11.58 20.03
N THR A 406 -21.27 12.54 20.27
CA THR A 406 -21.72 13.50 19.26
C THR A 406 -20.56 14.31 18.69
N GLN A 407 -19.69 14.82 19.57
CA GLN A 407 -18.49 15.54 19.16
C GLN A 407 -17.56 14.63 18.34
N TYR A 408 -17.33 13.40 18.80
CA TYR A 408 -16.44 12.45 18.13
C TYR A 408 -16.92 12.14 16.71
N LEU A 409 -18.22 11.87 16.54
CA LEU A 409 -18.83 11.60 15.23
C LEU A 409 -18.76 12.83 14.31
N PHE A 410 -18.99 14.03 14.85
CA PHE A 410 -18.90 15.28 14.07
C PHE A 410 -17.49 15.51 13.53
N GLU A 411 -16.47 15.18 14.32
CA GLU A 411 -15.07 15.34 13.95
C GLU A 411 -14.58 14.30 12.93
N HIS A 412 -15.04 13.05 13.05
CA HIS A 412 -14.47 11.92 12.29
C HIS A 412 -15.26 11.57 11.02
N ILE A 413 -16.58 11.75 10.98
CA ILE A 413 -17.43 11.36 9.84
C ILE A 413 -18.40 12.47 9.37
N PRO A 414 -17.92 13.71 9.11
CA PRO A 414 -18.79 14.86 8.82
C PRO A 414 -19.56 14.76 7.49
N ASN A 415 -19.14 13.88 6.57
CA ASN A 415 -19.74 13.70 5.25
C ASN A 415 -20.59 12.44 5.12
N ASP A 416 -20.53 11.52 6.09
CA ASP A 416 -21.21 10.23 6.04
C ASP A 416 -22.50 10.22 6.86
N VAL A 417 -22.60 11.07 7.89
CA VAL A 417 -23.80 11.22 8.70
C VAL A 417 -24.07 12.67 8.98
N ARG A 418 -25.35 13.03 9.06
CA ARG A 418 -25.78 14.36 9.48
C ARG A 418 -26.28 14.31 10.91
N ILE A 419 -25.52 14.88 11.82
CA ILE A 419 -25.86 14.90 13.23
C ILE A 419 -26.99 15.92 13.48
N VAL A 420 -28.05 15.48 14.14
CA VAL A 420 -29.18 16.30 14.57
C VAL A 420 -29.27 16.27 16.09
N GLU A 421 -29.07 17.43 16.72
CA GLU A 421 -29.17 17.58 18.17
C GLU A 421 -30.63 17.43 18.64
N ARG A 422 -30.80 16.77 19.79
CA ARG A 422 -32.11 16.43 20.35
C ARG A 422 -32.98 17.66 20.67
N GLU A 423 -32.40 18.77 21.12
CA GLU A 423 -33.16 20.02 21.38
C GLU A 423 -33.80 20.56 20.11
N GLN A 424 -33.10 20.43 18.98
CA GLN A 424 -33.63 20.78 17.67
C GLN A 424 -34.70 19.78 17.24
N TYR A 425 -34.51 18.48 17.49
CA TYR A 425 -35.53 17.45 17.24
C TYR A 425 -36.83 17.70 18.03
N GLU A 426 -36.75 17.97 19.33
CA GLU A 426 -37.92 18.24 20.17
C GLU A 426 -38.61 19.56 19.81
N ALA A 427 -37.84 20.60 19.45
CA ALA A 427 -38.38 21.85 18.93
C ALA A 427 -39.11 21.65 17.60
N ILE A 428 -38.52 20.90 16.65
CA ILE A 428 -39.13 20.53 15.37
C ILE A 428 -40.41 19.72 15.60
N MET A 429 -40.39 18.74 16.50
CA MET A 429 -41.56 17.91 16.83
C MET A 429 -42.68 18.71 17.51
N ARG A 430 -42.33 19.69 18.35
CA ARG A 430 -43.28 20.61 18.99
C ARG A 430 -43.90 21.57 17.99
N GLU A 431 -43.09 22.12 17.08
CA GLU A 431 -43.55 23.00 16.00
C GLU A 431 -44.44 22.25 15.00
N ARG A 432 -44.14 20.99 14.67
CA ARG A 432 -44.97 20.09 13.85
C ARG A 432 -46.36 19.85 14.45
N LYS A 433 -46.44 19.62 15.77
CA LYS A 433 -47.73 19.48 16.48
C LYS A 433 -48.57 20.76 16.43
N LEU A 434 -47.93 21.91 16.25
CA LEU A 434 -48.58 23.23 16.18
C LEU A 434 -48.92 23.67 14.75
N SER A 435 -48.09 23.32 13.74
CA SER A 435 -48.20 23.83 12.37
C SER A 435 -49.07 22.97 11.44
N GLY A 436 -49.34 21.71 11.77
CA GLY A 436 -50.21 20.82 10.99
C GLY A 436 -49.70 20.44 9.60
N ASN A 437 -48.55 20.98 9.17
CA ASN A 437 -47.87 20.62 7.93
C ASN A 437 -46.89 19.46 8.20
N SER A 438 -47.10 18.36 7.49
CA SER A 438 -46.30 17.13 7.56
C SER A 438 -45.25 17.01 6.45
N GLU A 439 -44.92 18.10 5.75
CA GLU A 439 -43.90 18.08 4.69
C GLU A 439 -42.48 18.16 5.28
N ALA A 440 -41.87 16.96 5.37
CA ALA A 440 -40.44 16.61 5.36
C ALA A 440 -39.42 17.67 5.86
N LEU A 441 -39.28 17.76 7.17
CA LEU A 441 -37.97 18.00 7.79
C LEU A 441 -37.52 16.67 8.42
N SER A 442 -36.37 16.16 7.98
CA SER A 442 -35.75 14.88 8.31
C SER A 442 -35.93 14.49 9.78
N SER A 443 -36.83 13.54 10.04
CA SER A 443 -37.18 13.12 11.39
C SER A 443 -36.24 12.05 11.94
N VAL A 444 -34.93 12.20 11.72
CA VAL A 444 -33.87 11.27 12.16
C VAL A 444 -34.02 9.87 11.53
N ASP A 445 -32.98 9.38 10.88
CA ASP A 445 -32.97 8.05 10.26
C ASP A 445 -32.38 7.02 11.23
N LEU A 446 -31.39 7.44 12.03
CA LEU A 446 -30.64 6.59 12.95
C LEU A 446 -30.60 7.18 14.37
N LEU A 447 -30.77 6.33 15.36
CA LEU A 447 -30.75 6.67 16.78
C LEU A 447 -29.67 5.89 17.52
N VAL A 448 -28.79 6.61 18.23
CA VAL A 448 -27.87 6.02 19.20
C VAL A 448 -28.51 6.13 20.58
N SER A 449 -28.71 5.00 21.25
CA SER A 449 -29.23 4.95 22.62
C SER A 449 -28.38 4.04 23.49
N GLY A 450 -28.31 4.32 24.79
CA GLY A 450 -27.53 3.51 25.70
C GLY A 450 -27.82 3.76 27.16
N SER A 451 -27.15 3.01 28.03
CA SER A 451 -27.26 3.16 29.48
C SER A 451 -25.92 2.87 30.16
N VAL A 452 -25.61 3.66 31.19
CA VAL A 452 -24.47 3.43 32.07
C VAL A 452 -24.85 2.30 33.03
N LEU A 453 -24.17 1.17 32.90
CA LEU A 453 -24.43 -0.04 33.67
C LEU A 453 -23.73 0.00 35.03
N GLU A 454 -22.47 0.44 35.06
CA GLU A 454 -21.65 0.49 36.27
C GLU A 454 -20.76 1.73 36.25
N SER A 455 -20.71 2.45 37.36
CA SER A 455 -19.81 3.59 37.56
C SER A 455 -19.43 3.63 39.04
N LYS A 456 -18.28 3.04 39.39
CA LYS A 456 -17.84 2.96 40.79
C LYS A 456 -16.32 3.04 40.93
N VAL A 457 -15.87 3.47 42.10
CA VAL A 457 -14.46 3.45 42.49
C VAL A 457 -14.32 2.64 43.77
N ASP A 458 -13.68 1.48 43.67
CA ASP A 458 -13.38 0.62 44.82
C ASP A 458 -12.09 1.11 45.48
N SER A 459 -12.19 1.59 46.71
CA SER A 459 -11.03 2.04 47.52
C SER A 459 -10.65 1.00 48.56
N SER A 460 -9.36 0.69 48.67
CA SER A 460 -8.82 -0.22 49.68
C SER A 460 -7.56 0.33 50.32
N GLU A 461 -7.41 0.11 51.63
CA GLU A 461 -6.26 0.55 52.41
C GLU A 461 -5.61 -0.65 53.12
N ALA A 462 -4.29 -0.76 53.02
CA ALA A 462 -3.50 -1.75 53.75
C ALA A 462 -2.49 -1.07 54.68
N LYS A 463 -2.68 -1.23 55.99
CA LYS A 463 -1.81 -0.64 57.01
C LYS A 463 -0.67 -1.58 57.37
N ASN A 464 0.56 -1.11 57.20
CA ASN A 464 1.80 -1.81 57.51
C ASN A 464 2.69 -0.97 58.45
N LYS A 465 3.68 -1.61 59.06
CA LYS A 465 4.69 -0.94 59.89
C LYS A 465 6.07 -1.19 59.30
N LYS A 466 6.81 -0.12 59.02
CA LYS A 466 8.19 -0.17 58.56
C LYS A 466 9.12 0.08 59.75
N LEU A 467 9.97 -0.88 60.07
CA LEU A 467 11.00 -0.72 61.09
C LEU A 467 12.23 -0.06 60.48
N MET A 468 12.68 1.04 61.06
CA MET A 468 13.88 1.77 60.65
C MET A 468 14.78 1.99 61.87
N ARG A 469 16.07 1.65 61.74
CA ARG A 469 17.07 1.94 62.77
C ARG A 469 17.60 3.34 62.56
N VAL A 470 17.43 4.23 63.54
CA VAL A 470 17.81 5.63 63.45
C VAL A 470 18.61 6.08 64.66
N VAL A 471 19.50 7.07 64.48
CA VAL A 471 20.31 7.63 65.56
C VAL A 471 19.51 8.72 66.29
N VAL A 472 19.00 8.42 67.48
CA VAL A 472 18.11 9.33 68.22
C VAL A 472 18.85 10.35 69.10
N GLY A 473 20.16 10.21 69.24
CA GLY A 473 20.99 11.14 70.00
C GLY A 473 22.39 10.60 70.24
N LYS A 474 23.14 11.28 71.10
CA LYS A 474 24.49 10.92 71.49
C LYS A 474 24.55 10.67 72.99
N GLU A 475 25.03 9.50 73.39
CA GLU A 475 25.20 9.14 74.80
C GLU A 475 26.68 9.15 75.17
N THR A 476 27.00 9.75 76.31
CA THR A 476 28.35 9.80 76.85
C THR A 476 28.56 8.60 77.74
N VAL A 477 29.21 7.57 77.21
CA VAL A 477 29.48 6.31 77.92
C VAL A 477 30.91 6.30 78.47
N PRO A 478 31.17 5.60 79.60
CA PRO A 478 32.51 5.45 80.14
C PRO A 478 33.43 4.82 79.09
N ASN A 479 34.59 5.44 78.87
CA ASN A 479 35.52 4.97 77.86
C ASN A 479 36.10 3.61 78.27
N PRO A 480 35.87 2.53 77.49
CA PRO A 480 36.45 1.23 77.79
C PRO A 480 37.98 1.30 77.90
N GLY A 481 38.62 2.18 77.10
CA GLY A 481 40.05 2.46 77.16
C GLY A 481 40.50 3.06 78.50
N TYR A 482 39.71 3.94 79.11
CA TYR A 482 40.01 4.48 80.44
C TYR A 482 39.86 3.41 81.53
N THR A 483 38.82 2.58 81.46
CA THR A 483 38.65 1.49 82.42
C THR A 483 39.73 0.41 82.29
N ALA A 484 40.23 0.16 81.07
CA ALA A 484 41.36 -0.72 80.82
C ALA A 484 42.66 -0.11 81.35
N TRP A 485 42.90 1.19 81.12
CA TRP A 485 44.03 1.93 81.68
C TRP A 485 44.03 1.90 83.22
N LEU A 486 42.87 2.06 83.86
CA LEU A 486 42.66 1.93 85.31
C LEU A 486 42.90 0.50 85.86
N LYS A 487 43.04 -0.52 85.00
CA LYS A 487 43.37 -1.89 85.41
C LYS A 487 44.83 -2.26 85.12
N MET A 488 45.57 -1.42 84.40
CA MET A 488 47.00 -1.63 84.12
C MET A 488 47.87 -1.46 85.37
N SER A 489 49.06 -2.06 85.38
CA SER A 489 50.03 -1.89 86.47
C SER A 489 50.54 -0.45 86.53
N ASN A 490 50.97 0.01 87.72
CA ASN A 490 51.50 1.37 87.90
C ASN A 490 52.72 1.68 87.00
N ARG A 491 53.43 0.66 86.50
CA ARG A 491 54.57 0.81 85.60
C ARG A 491 54.12 1.09 84.16
N ASP A 492 53.01 0.48 83.74
CA ASP A 492 52.49 0.58 82.38
C ASP A 492 51.64 1.84 82.19
N ARG A 493 50.90 2.29 83.22
CA ARG A 493 50.13 3.55 83.18
C ARG A 493 51.00 4.80 82.98
N LYS A 494 52.27 4.77 83.39
CA LYS A 494 53.21 5.88 83.17
C LYS A 494 53.71 5.98 81.72
N ARG A 495 53.46 4.96 80.90
CA ARG A 495 53.91 4.87 79.50
C ARG A 495 52.80 5.10 78.49
N VAL A 496 51.54 5.17 78.93
CA VAL A 496 50.36 5.34 78.08
C VAL A 496 49.55 6.51 78.61
N ASP A 497 49.32 7.51 77.76
CA ASP A 497 48.54 8.69 78.11
C ASP A 497 47.12 8.30 78.54
N GLN A 498 46.63 8.95 79.60
CA GLN A 498 45.33 8.66 80.19
C GLN A 498 44.22 8.93 79.15
N PRO A 499 43.47 7.90 78.71
CA PRO A 499 42.34 8.11 77.82
C PRO A 499 41.26 8.93 78.53
N SER A 500 40.51 9.75 77.78
CA SER A 500 39.33 10.47 78.31
C SER A 500 38.42 9.52 79.07
N GLU A 501 37.91 9.94 80.23
CA GLU A 501 37.07 9.10 81.09
C GLU A 501 35.78 8.65 80.38
N THR A 502 35.33 9.42 79.40
CA THR A 502 34.12 9.15 78.62
C THR A 502 34.34 9.32 77.11
N ILE A 503 33.52 8.62 76.32
CA ILE A 503 33.41 8.75 74.87
C ILE A 503 31.94 8.96 74.48
N THR A 504 31.72 9.74 73.44
CA THR A 504 30.37 9.98 72.89
C THR A 504 30.07 8.94 71.81
N VAL A 505 29.04 8.12 72.04
CA VAL A 505 28.60 7.09 71.08
C VAL A 505 27.18 7.42 70.61
N ASN A 506 26.90 7.14 69.34
CA ASN A 506 25.56 7.30 68.76
C ASN A 506 24.59 6.35 69.47
N LYS A 507 23.50 6.90 70.01
CA LYS A 507 22.38 6.13 70.55
C LYS A 507 21.45 5.79 69.40
N GLU A 508 21.36 4.52 69.06
CA GLU A 508 20.53 4.02 67.96
C GLU A 508 19.28 3.34 68.52
N GLU A 509 18.12 3.67 67.97
CA GLU A 509 16.84 3.04 68.33
C GLU A 509 16.12 2.57 67.06
N ASN A 510 15.36 1.48 67.19
CA ASN A 510 14.48 1.01 66.12
C ASN A 510 13.15 1.74 66.25
N ILE A 511 12.85 2.60 65.29
CA ILE A 511 11.58 3.30 65.22
C ILE A 511 10.66 2.54 64.26
N SER A 512 9.38 2.46 64.61
CA SER A 512 8.33 1.89 63.77
C SER A 512 7.56 3.03 63.14
N VAL A 513 7.65 3.18 61.82
CA VAL A 513 6.87 4.16 61.05
C VAL A 513 5.65 3.46 60.47
N GLY A 514 4.44 3.97 60.71
CA GLY A 514 3.25 3.49 60.04
C GLY A 514 3.29 3.87 58.55
N VAL A 515 3.04 2.89 57.68
CA VAL A 515 2.89 3.08 56.23
C VAL A 515 1.54 2.50 55.83
N THR A 516 0.70 3.32 55.21
CA THR A 516 -0.59 2.88 54.67
C THR A 516 -0.51 2.89 53.15
N ARG A 517 -0.72 1.74 52.53
CA ARG A 517 -0.83 1.59 51.07
C ARG A 517 -2.29 1.81 50.68
N HIS A 518 -2.53 2.78 49.82
CA HIS A 518 -3.84 3.14 49.31
C HIS A 518 -3.96 2.66 47.88
N ARG A 519 -5.06 1.98 47.55
CA ARG A 519 -5.35 1.47 46.19
C ARG A 519 -6.77 1.84 45.81
N LYS A 520 -6.94 2.47 44.64
CA LYS A 520 -8.24 2.79 44.03
C LYS A 520 -8.37 2.09 42.69
N VAL A 521 -9.51 1.44 42.46
CA VAL A 521 -9.85 0.81 41.18
C VAL A 521 -11.17 1.42 40.70
N GLY A 522 -11.11 2.22 39.65
CA GLY A 522 -12.30 2.71 38.95
C GLY A 522 -12.79 1.67 37.96
N ILE A 523 -14.10 1.42 37.93
CA ILE A 523 -14.78 0.55 36.96
C ILE A 523 -15.91 1.35 36.34
N PHE A 524 -15.95 1.37 35.01
CA PHE A 524 -16.96 2.08 34.24
C PHE A 524 -17.46 1.20 33.10
N SER A 525 -18.76 0.97 33.01
CA SER A 525 -19.38 0.13 31.98
C SER A 525 -20.63 0.77 31.38
N VAL A 526 -20.73 0.69 30.06
CA VAL A 526 -21.82 1.28 29.27
C VAL A 526 -22.30 0.25 28.25
N SER A 527 -23.62 0.16 28.10
CA SER A 527 -24.25 -0.54 26.98
C SER A 527 -24.85 0.47 26.01
N TYR A 528 -24.76 0.21 24.72
CA TYR A 528 -25.33 1.08 23.70
C TYR A 528 -25.80 0.28 22.50
N ARG A 529 -26.62 0.94 21.67
CA ARG A 529 -27.14 0.40 20.44
C ARG A 529 -27.42 1.48 19.41
N LEU A 530 -27.24 1.14 18.15
CA LEU A 530 -27.68 1.88 16.98
C LEU A 530 -28.99 1.29 16.46
N VAL A 531 -29.99 2.14 16.26
CA VAL A 531 -31.37 1.76 15.94
C VAL A 531 -31.83 2.55 14.72
N GLU A 532 -32.53 1.90 13.80
CA GLU A 532 -33.25 2.61 12.72
C GLU A 532 -34.52 3.25 13.29
N ALA A 533 -34.69 4.56 13.09
CA ALA A 533 -35.73 5.33 13.75
C ALA A 533 -37.15 5.00 13.25
N GLU A 534 -37.29 4.62 11.98
CA GLU A 534 -38.59 4.30 11.37
C GLU A 534 -39.10 2.92 11.81
N SER A 535 -38.26 1.89 11.72
CA SER A 535 -38.63 0.50 12.04
C SER A 535 -38.46 0.15 13.52
N GLY A 536 -37.58 0.85 14.23
CA GLY A 536 -37.11 0.47 15.57
C GLY A 536 -36.17 -0.74 15.56
N GLU A 537 -35.69 -1.17 14.40
CA GLU A 537 -34.76 -2.29 14.27
C GLU A 537 -33.38 -1.95 14.83
N VAL A 538 -32.81 -2.87 15.61
CA VAL A 538 -31.47 -2.72 16.18
C VAL A 538 -30.44 -3.17 15.16
N ILE A 539 -29.74 -2.20 14.58
CA ILE A 539 -28.66 -2.44 13.60
C ILE A 539 -27.44 -3.02 14.31
N PHE A 540 -27.10 -2.49 15.49
CA PHE A 540 -25.87 -2.83 16.19
C PHE A 540 -26.04 -2.64 17.71
N PRO A 541 -25.97 -3.71 18.53
CA PRO A 541 -25.87 -3.62 19.99
C PRO A 541 -24.46 -3.96 20.50
N ASP A 542 -23.94 -3.21 21.47
CA ASP A 542 -22.62 -3.47 22.08
C ASP A 542 -22.51 -2.94 23.52
N SER A 543 -21.44 -3.33 24.23
CA SER A 543 -21.13 -2.88 25.59
C SER A 543 -19.64 -2.77 25.84
N ILE A 544 -19.22 -1.68 26.46
CA ILE A 544 -17.82 -1.40 26.83
C ILE A 544 -17.68 -1.42 28.35
N MET A 545 -16.58 -1.98 28.84
CA MET A 545 -16.21 -1.97 30.26
C MET A 545 -14.73 -1.64 30.40
N LEU A 546 -14.42 -0.52 31.04
CA LEU A 546 -13.06 -0.07 31.32
C LEU A 546 -12.80 -0.05 32.82
N SER A 547 -11.55 -0.36 33.19
CA SER A 547 -11.09 -0.27 34.58
C SER A 547 -9.71 0.35 34.67
N LYS A 548 -9.50 1.24 35.63
CA LYS A 548 -8.20 1.86 35.92
C LYS A 548 -7.82 1.75 37.38
N GLU A 549 -6.55 1.49 37.63
CA GLU A 549 -5.99 1.29 38.95
C GLU A 549 -4.98 2.39 39.29
N TYR A 550 -5.10 2.96 40.50
CA TYR A 550 -4.19 3.95 41.05
C TYR A 550 -3.75 3.51 42.45
N GLU A 551 -2.47 3.67 42.75
CA GLU A 551 -1.89 3.22 44.01
C GLU A 551 -0.80 4.17 44.51
N ASP A 552 -0.82 4.51 45.81
CA ASP A 552 0.25 5.26 46.46
C ASP A 552 0.30 4.94 47.97
N GLU A 553 1.43 5.25 48.60
CA GLU A 553 1.67 5.05 50.03
C GLU A 553 1.70 6.38 50.78
N SER A 554 1.00 6.44 51.91
CA SER A 554 1.13 7.50 52.91
C SER A 554 1.98 7.01 54.09
N SER A 555 2.89 7.85 54.60
CA SER A 555 3.72 7.53 55.77
C SER A 555 3.51 8.52 56.90
N GLU A 556 3.49 8.01 58.13
CA GLU A 556 3.46 8.83 59.34
C GLU A 556 4.74 9.68 59.45
N GLY A 557 4.58 10.94 59.87
CA GLY A 557 5.71 11.77 60.26
C GLY A 557 6.16 11.39 61.67
N VAL A 558 7.47 11.14 61.85
CA VAL A 558 8.03 10.74 63.14
C VAL A 558 9.20 11.65 63.49
N GLU A 559 9.10 12.33 64.63
CA GLU A 559 10.17 13.15 65.19
C GLU A 559 10.65 12.52 66.51
N ILE A 560 11.87 11.98 66.52
CA ILE A 560 12.48 11.38 67.71
C ILE A 560 13.93 11.88 67.83
N GLY A 561 14.18 12.71 68.84
CA GLY A 561 15.50 13.30 69.06
C GLY A 561 15.89 14.26 67.92
N GLU A 562 16.99 13.96 67.24
CA GLU A 562 17.47 14.72 66.07
C GLU A 562 16.93 14.20 64.72
N VAL A 563 16.13 13.13 64.72
CA VAL A 563 15.64 12.48 63.50
C VAL A 563 14.21 12.92 63.19
N VAL A 564 14.02 13.47 61.99
CA VAL A 564 12.72 13.87 61.44
C VAL A 564 12.42 13.02 60.19
N VAL A 565 11.47 12.10 60.30
CA VAL A 565 10.85 11.44 59.14
C VAL A 565 9.66 12.30 58.71
N PRO A 566 9.66 12.85 57.48
CA PRO A 566 8.58 13.73 57.04
C PRO A 566 7.28 12.94 56.83
N PHE A 567 6.17 13.57 57.18
CA PHE A 567 4.84 13.06 56.83
C PHE A 567 4.66 13.10 55.31
N LYS A 568 4.24 11.98 54.71
CA LYS A 568 3.86 11.89 53.29
C LYS A 568 2.38 11.52 53.20
N LEU A 569 1.59 12.36 52.53
CA LEU A 569 0.23 12.02 52.14
C LEU A 569 0.26 11.26 50.80
N ALA A 570 -0.66 10.31 50.64
CA ALA A 570 -0.83 9.63 49.35
C ALA A 570 -1.40 10.60 48.31
N ASP A 571 -0.76 10.67 47.14
CA ASP A 571 -1.19 11.47 45.99
C ASP A 571 -2.00 10.60 45.04
N LEU A 572 -3.29 10.44 45.34
CA LEU A 572 -4.23 9.68 44.53
C LEU A 572 -5.29 10.61 43.94
N PRO A 573 -5.73 10.36 42.69
CA PRO A 573 -6.82 11.13 42.11
C PRO A 573 -8.13 10.94 42.90
N SER A 574 -9.00 11.95 42.82
CA SER A 574 -10.35 11.88 43.36
C SER A 574 -11.19 10.89 42.55
N ASP A 575 -12.22 10.32 43.17
CA ASP A 575 -13.10 9.34 42.52
C ASP A 575 -13.77 9.95 41.28
N VAL A 576 -14.16 11.23 41.37
CA VAL A 576 -14.70 12.01 40.25
C VAL A 576 -13.72 12.08 39.09
N LYS A 577 -12.43 12.37 39.36
CA LYS A 577 -11.42 12.46 38.30
C LYS A 577 -11.20 11.10 37.61
N ILE A 578 -11.19 10.02 38.38
CA ILE A 578 -11.06 8.66 37.83
C ILE A 578 -12.25 8.33 36.93
N LEU A 579 -13.48 8.57 37.39
CA LEU A 579 -14.70 8.28 36.63
C LEU A 579 -14.86 9.20 35.42
N ASP A 580 -14.50 10.49 35.50
CA ASP A 580 -14.51 11.41 34.37
C ASP A 580 -13.53 10.99 33.26
N GLU A 581 -12.33 10.54 33.65
CA GLU A 581 -11.34 10.00 32.70
C GLU A 581 -11.87 8.73 32.02
N LEU A 582 -12.43 7.79 32.80
CA LEU A 582 -13.02 6.56 32.26
C LEU A 582 -14.24 6.84 31.37
N ALA A 583 -15.12 7.77 31.74
CA ALA A 583 -16.30 8.12 30.94
C ALA A 583 -15.91 8.69 29.57
N ARG A 584 -14.85 9.52 29.51
CA ARG A 584 -14.31 10.04 28.25
C ARG A 584 -13.70 8.94 27.38
N GLU A 585 -12.97 8.01 27.98
CA GLU A 585 -12.38 6.88 27.26
C GLU A 585 -13.47 5.96 26.69
N VAL A 586 -14.47 5.61 27.50
CA VAL A 586 -15.61 4.81 27.03
C VAL A 586 -16.37 5.54 25.91
N ALA A 587 -16.66 6.83 26.05
CA ALA A 587 -17.32 7.59 25.00
C ALA A 587 -16.51 7.64 23.69
N THR A 588 -15.18 7.70 23.81
CA THR A 588 -14.27 7.65 22.65
C THR A 588 -14.32 6.28 21.96
N GLU A 589 -14.27 5.19 22.72
CA GLU A 589 -14.39 3.83 22.17
C GLU A 589 -15.75 3.60 21.50
N ILE A 590 -16.85 4.05 22.13
CA ILE A 590 -18.19 4.02 21.50
C ILE A 590 -18.18 4.81 20.19
N GLY A 591 -17.62 6.02 20.21
CA GLY A 591 -17.47 6.86 19.03
C GLY A 591 -16.72 6.14 17.90
N GLN A 592 -15.61 5.46 18.21
CA GLN A 592 -14.83 4.68 17.24
C GLN A 592 -15.65 3.53 16.62
N HIS A 593 -16.37 2.76 17.44
CA HIS A 593 -17.21 1.67 16.94
C HIS A 593 -18.35 2.19 16.04
N LEU A 594 -18.96 3.32 16.42
CA LEU A 594 -19.99 3.96 15.61
C LEU A 594 -19.42 4.51 14.30
N VAL A 595 -18.25 5.13 14.31
CA VAL A 595 -17.53 5.58 13.10
C VAL A 595 -17.30 4.40 12.16
N ALA A 596 -16.70 3.32 12.65
CA ALA A 596 -16.44 2.11 11.84
C ALA A 596 -17.72 1.51 11.24
N THR A 597 -18.85 1.67 11.93
CA THR A 597 -20.15 1.20 11.44
C THR A 597 -20.78 2.15 10.43
N LEU A 598 -20.54 3.46 10.53
CA LEU A 598 -21.26 4.50 9.78
C LEU A 598 -20.43 5.14 8.66
N GLU A 599 -19.12 4.92 8.63
CA GLU A 599 -18.25 5.40 7.57
C GLU A 599 -18.52 4.69 6.22
N ASN A 600 -17.97 5.28 5.16
CA ASN A 600 -17.95 4.75 3.79
C ASN A 600 -19.35 4.42 3.24
N GLN A 601 -20.31 5.33 3.41
CA GLN A 601 -21.69 5.15 2.94
C GLN A 601 -21.79 4.92 1.42
N GLU A 602 -20.90 5.53 0.62
CA GLU A 602 -20.79 5.28 -0.80
C GLU A 602 -20.54 3.80 -1.14
N LEU A 603 -19.72 3.10 -0.34
CA LEU A 603 -19.45 1.68 -0.57
C LEU A 603 -20.69 0.85 -0.27
N LYS A 604 -21.44 1.19 0.79
CA LYS A 604 -22.71 0.52 1.12
C LYS A 604 -23.75 0.68 0.02
N TYR A 605 -23.85 1.86 -0.58
CA TYR A 605 -24.72 2.08 -1.74
C TYR A 605 -24.23 1.29 -2.96
N LEU A 606 -22.93 1.19 -3.19
CA LEU A 606 -22.38 0.35 -4.28
C LEU A 606 -22.55 -1.16 -4.03
N GLU A 607 -22.60 -1.61 -2.78
CA GLU A 607 -22.96 -2.99 -2.43
C GLU A 607 -24.46 -3.24 -2.61
N SER A 608 -25.30 -2.30 -2.17
CA SER A 608 -26.75 -2.34 -2.38
C SER A 608 -27.11 -2.35 -3.86
N LEU A 609 -26.35 -1.60 -4.67
CA LEU A 609 -26.43 -1.61 -6.13
C LEU A 609 -26.24 -3.02 -6.70
N LYS A 610 -25.20 -3.76 -6.28
CA LYS A 610 -24.96 -5.13 -6.75
C LYS A 610 -26.14 -6.04 -6.43
N ALA A 611 -26.67 -5.94 -5.21
CA ALA A 611 -27.83 -6.72 -4.79
C ALA A 611 -29.09 -6.36 -5.60
N ALA A 612 -29.31 -5.07 -5.90
CA ALA A 612 -30.43 -4.62 -6.73
C ALA A 612 -30.30 -5.11 -8.18
N THR A 613 -29.10 -5.06 -8.76
CA THR A 613 -28.83 -5.58 -10.11
C THR A 613 -29.10 -7.09 -10.18
N ASP A 614 -28.65 -7.87 -9.19
CA ASP A 614 -28.90 -9.32 -9.14
C ASP A 614 -30.40 -9.66 -9.04
N GLN A 615 -31.18 -8.78 -8.40
CA GLN A 615 -32.63 -8.93 -8.24
C GLN A 615 -33.44 -8.35 -9.40
N ASN A 616 -32.79 -7.71 -10.38
CA ASN A 616 -33.42 -6.88 -11.42
C ASN A 616 -34.35 -5.79 -10.84
N ASP A 617 -34.02 -5.25 -9.67
CA ASP A 617 -34.73 -4.13 -9.05
C ASP A 617 -34.18 -2.79 -9.58
N CYS A 618 -34.76 -2.39 -10.69
CA CYS A 618 -34.44 -1.16 -11.42
C CYS A 618 -34.54 0.13 -10.57
N VAL A 619 -35.50 0.20 -9.64
CA VAL A 619 -35.72 1.42 -8.84
C VAL A 619 -34.61 1.57 -7.81
N SER A 620 -34.36 0.51 -7.05
CA SER A 620 -33.28 0.46 -6.06
C SER A 620 -31.90 0.64 -6.69
N GLU A 621 -31.70 0.17 -7.92
CA GLU A 621 -30.46 0.38 -8.69
C GLU A 621 -30.20 1.88 -8.93
N VAL A 622 -31.22 2.61 -9.38
CA VAL A 622 -31.14 4.05 -9.67
C VAL A 622 -30.90 4.85 -8.40
N ASP A 623 -31.62 4.54 -7.33
CA ASP A 623 -31.46 5.21 -6.03
C ASP A 623 -30.06 4.98 -5.46
N SER A 624 -29.58 3.72 -5.48
CA SER A 624 -28.24 3.37 -4.99
C SER A 624 -27.14 4.08 -5.79
N LEU A 625 -27.25 4.12 -7.13
CA LEU A 625 -26.32 4.85 -7.99
C LEU A 625 -26.33 6.36 -7.71
N ALA A 626 -27.51 6.95 -7.53
CA ALA A 626 -27.64 8.38 -7.28
C ALA A 626 -27.08 8.76 -5.90
N ASN A 627 -27.39 7.98 -4.87
CA ASN A 627 -26.89 8.20 -3.52
C ASN A 627 -25.38 8.03 -3.44
N ALA A 628 -24.84 6.95 -4.03
CA ALA A 628 -23.39 6.74 -4.14
C ALA A 628 -22.72 7.92 -4.86
N LEU A 629 -23.27 8.35 -6.01
CA LEU A 629 -22.73 9.46 -6.78
C LEU A 629 -22.66 10.76 -5.96
N MET A 630 -23.71 11.09 -5.19
CA MET A 630 -23.76 12.31 -4.39
C MET A 630 -22.71 12.31 -3.27
N ILE A 631 -22.54 11.18 -2.56
CA ILE A 631 -21.53 11.06 -1.51
C ILE A 631 -20.12 11.08 -2.10
N MET A 632 -19.89 10.36 -3.20
CA MET A 632 -18.60 10.38 -3.90
C MET A 632 -18.23 11.79 -4.38
N GLN A 633 -19.20 12.56 -4.91
CA GLN A 633 -18.98 13.97 -5.27
C GLN A 633 -18.64 14.84 -4.05
N LEU A 634 -19.35 14.65 -2.93
CA LEU A 634 -19.08 15.37 -1.69
C LEU A 634 -17.66 15.09 -1.17
N LYS A 635 -17.24 13.82 -1.23
CA LYS A 635 -15.90 13.33 -0.85
C LYS A 635 -14.82 13.57 -1.92
N LYS A 636 -15.17 14.13 -3.09
CA LYS A 636 -14.28 14.37 -4.23
C LYS A 636 -13.60 13.11 -4.77
N MET A 637 -14.32 11.99 -4.77
CA MET A 637 -13.90 10.71 -5.35
C MET A 637 -14.15 10.67 -6.86
N ASP A 638 -13.60 9.67 -7.55
CA ASP A 638 -13.86 9.46 -8.97
C ASP A 638 -15.32 9.05 -9.22
N THR A 639 -15.97 9.67 -10.19
CA THR A 639 -17.38 9.44 -10.55
C THR A 639 -17.55 9.10 -12.03
N SER A 640 -16.44 8.85 -12.72
CA SER A 640 -16.36 8.57 -14.15
C SER A 640 -17.25 7.41 -14.60
N GLU A 641 -17.39 6.36 -13.78
CA GLU A 641 -18.23 5.19 -14.09
C GLU A 641 -19.66 5.33 -13.55
N VAL A 642 -19.83 5.86 -12.33
CA VAL A 642 -21.13 5.90 -11.63
C VAL A 642 -22.12 6.84 -12.32
N LYS A 643 -21.65 8.03 -12.75
CA LYS A 643 -22.53 9.02 -13.37
C LYS A 643 -23.10 8.58 -14.73
N PRO A 644 -22.32 8.00 -15.67
CA PRO A 644 -22.87 7.40 -16.87
C PRO A 644 -23.83 6.24 -16.59
N ASN A 645 -23.51 5.35 -15.65
CA ASN A 645 -24.38 4.23 -15.30
C ASN A 645 -25.73 4.71 -14.74
N LEU A 646 -25.72 5.71 -13.86
CA LEU A 646 -26.95 6.34 -13.36
C LEU A 646 -27.86 6.83 -14.51
N LYS A 647 -27.30 7.55 -15.48
CA LYS A 647 -28.06 8.05 -16.64
C LYS A 647 -28.66 6.90 -17.45
N LYS A 648 -27.85 5.88 -17.74
CA LYS A 648 -28.24 4.73 -18.57
C LYS A 648 -29.33 3.90 -17.88
N THR A 649 -29.13 3.52 -16.61
CA THR A 649 -30.08 2.71 -15.85
C THR A 649 -31.41 3.47 -15.70
N ALA A 650 -31.40 4.73 -15.27
CA ALA A 650 -32.63 5.49 -15.06
C ALA A 650 -33.48 5.64 -16.32
N LEU A 651 -32.86 5.87 -17.49
CA LEU A 651 -33.58 6.02 -18.76
C LEU A 651 -34.10 4.70 -19.36
N ASN A 652 -33.57 3.57 -18.91
CA ASN A 652 -34.05 2.24 -19.32
C ASN A 652 -35.15 1.74 -18.38
N CYS A 653 -35.06 2.07 -17.09
CA CYS A 653 -36.00 1.61 -16.06
C CYS A 653 -37.29 2.42 -16.03
N TYR A 654 -37.22 3.73 -16.28
CA TYR A 654 -38.37 4.65 -16.26
C TYR A 654 -38.69 5.17 -17.65
#